data_AF-A0A1W0A6W6-F1
#
_entry.id   AF-A0A1W0A6W6-F1
#
_cell.length_a   1.000
_cell.length_b   1.000
_cell.length_c   1.000
_cell.angle_alpha   90.00
_cell.angle_beta   90.00
_cell.angle_gamma   90.00
#
_symmetry.space_group_name_H-M   'P 1'
#
loop_
_entity.id
_entity.type
_entity.pdbx_description
1 polymer ?
#
loop_
_entity_poly.entity_id
_entity_poly.type
_entity_poly.pdbx_seq_one_letter_code
_entity_poly.pdbx_strand_id
1 'polypeptide(L)'
;MATDILYGLYTGTLLWLLNRVQHRYHRLQSMIEFFFSMLPGEGAHLLLLFNAIGFYRFRHQLTTQWRRFLGFIHAYAMFRFGQVFLDNIASKYVFQEAVIRKHLLSPSKASSNIGRYSPWQWLMICSPIPTSIAVKAMYPGVRCIETRTFAHVGSRTSTPLQMDLYKHDNCGPKPPIFLFIHGGGWIVGNKSFAPQALVHQICSKGWLFCSIDYRLAPFSCFPHILIDCKRAIAYLRTATDLDADARTIVLSGESAGGHLSALMAVTSQVKSFQPGFEEVDTSVAGCVDTYGIHDFIDRYGHFQRRDNVSGFHRYIEVALIQKKFKSDIEAFEAASPLHYVLQGHPAPPFLMVHGEYDSVVPYEDSLEFYNALQAARQGPVPDIFIKVPRAQHAFNVFSSPRALAYGDTVVAFLDAILNKVHAQQAAQATQKGNFVILILKMPLKRKQSHFSTQRGNLLKKTREVDSITAETINTWALHPGAFAVALDEFDLNPNVSVTANELLQAQQILSQLTHLIMLGGGIAPDVLHSLSERFHALTQYPFKNELLRSLLQLEEKYEMVGVLYTRNIAQSIVCPSALSQQLKLLPRQENTTMLRALRSTMGKANAAITGIWSIESPMTMSQPSSTDTQQLLFHGTHRTAVAAILTSGLCVESSYVGGRTKFGQGIYLTNTMEKALDTVSKDLCSDGMGCVFIVETSLKRIKQVDAPGPHWTTAPRDFDSVMVCGATKPGTTRVVCGGVIPTGPLTYTSSRYSHDEFVVYDPSQVHVRYVVTFAL
;
A
#
# COMPACT_ATOMS: atom_id res chain seq x y z
N MET A 1 50.19 33.89 22.23
CA MET A 1 49.74 33.03 23.34
C MET A 1 48.22 32.97 23.46
N ALA A 2 47.50 34.05 23.83
CA ALA A 2 46.02 34.01 23.94
C ALA A 2 45.31 33.60 22.64
N THR A 3 45.74 34.15 21.49
CA THR A 3 45.19 33.79 20.16
C THR A 3 45.50 32.35 19.75
N ASP A 4 46.65 31.82 20.17
CA ASP A 4 47.07 30.43 19.89
C ASP A 4 46.24 29.43 20.69
N ILE A 5 45.95 29.76 21.95
CA ILE A 5 45.08 28.99 22.82
C ILE A 5 43.66 28.98 22.23
N LEU A 6 43.16 30.15 21.82
CA LEU A 6 41.82 30.25 21.23
C LEU A 6 41.69 29.43 19.92
N TYR A 7 42.68 29.50 19.02
CA TYR A 7 42.66 28.74 17.78
C TYR A 7 42.85 27.23 18.01
N GLY A 8 43.67 26.85 19.00
CA GLY A 8 43.82 25.47 19.44
C GLY A 8 42.52 24.90 20.02
N LEU A 9 41.83 25.65 20.90
CA LEU A 9 40.53 25.26 21.45
C LEU A 9 39.47 25.11 20.35
N TYR A 10 39.44 26.05 19.40
CA TYR A 10 38.53 26.00 18.26
C TYR A 10 38.76 24.74 17.40
N THR A 11 40.00 24.51 16.96
CA THR A 11 40.34 23.33 16.14
C THR A 11 40.17 22.00 16.89
N GLY A 12 40.46 21.97 18.19
CA GLY A 12 40.15 20.82 19.05
C GLY A 12 38.64 20.54 19.13
N THR A 13 37.81 21.58 19.22
CA THR A 13 36.34 21.46 19.21
C THR A 13 35.83 20.89 17.87
N LEU A 14 36.42 21.30 16.74
CA LEU A 14 36.08 20.74 15.42
C LEU A 14 36.40 19.25 15.31
N LEU A 15 37.58 18.84 15.78
CA LEU A 15 37.96 17.42 15.81
C LEU A 15 37.03 16.60 16.71
N TRP A 16 36.66 17.16 17.87
CA TRP A 16 35.68 16.53 18.76
C TRP A 16 34.32 16.36 18.08
N LEU A 17 33.82 17.38 17.38
CA LEU A 17 32.57 17.31 16.60
C LEU A 17 32.66 16.27 15.47
N LEU A 18 33.77 16.21 14.75
CA LEU A 18 33.96 15.24 13.67
C LEU A 18 34.02 13.80 14.16
N ASN A 19 34.65 13.56 15.32
CA ASN A 19 34.68 12.24 15.93
C ASN A 19 33.26 11.74 16.22
N ARG A 20 32.35 12.64 16.61
CA ARG A 20 30.93 12.30 16.85
C ARG A 20 30.17 11.90 15.57
N VAL A 21 30.61 12.35 14.39
CA VAL A 21 29.99 11.94 13.10
C VAL A 21 30.33 10.50 12.74
N GLN A 22 31.51 10.01 13.15
CA GLN A 22 32.03 8.71 12.70
C GLN A 22 31.56 7.54 13.55
N HIS A 23 31.15 7.78 14.79
CA HIS A 23 30.72 6.73 15.69
C HIS A 23 29.21 6.48 15.58
N ARG A 24 28.86 5.25 15.18
CA ARG A 24 27.47 4.74 15.13
C ARG A 24 26.76 4.77 16.48
N TYR A 25 27.49 4.59 17.59
CA TYR A 25 26.91 4.43 18.92
C TYR A 25 27.72 5.21 19.96
N HIS A 26 27.21 6.36 20.36
CA HIS A 26 27.59 6.99 21.61
C HIS A 26 26.38 6.96 22.54
N ARG A 27 26.55 6.36 23.72
CA ARG A 27 25.53 6.45 24.77
C ARG A 27 25.47 7.90 25.23
N LEU A 28 24.38 8.58 24.89
CA LEU A 28 24.18 9.98 25.24
C LEU A 28 23.87 10.06 26.74
N GLN A 29 24.65 10.85 27.48
CA GLN A 29 24.52 10.99 28.93
C GLN A 29 23.64 12.18 29.32
N SER A 30 23.37 13.10 28.38
CA SER A 30 22.51 14.27 28.60
C SER A 30 21.81 14.76 27.33
N MET A 31 20.76 15.58 27.50
CA MET A 31 20.10 16.29 26.41
C MET A 31 21.06 17.20 25.61
N ILE A 32 22.04 17.80 26.28
CA ILE A 32 23.03 18.65 25.61
C ILE A 32 23.89 17.81 24.66
N GLU A 33 24.35 16.65 25.11
CA GLU A 33 25.10 15.72 24.24
C GLU A 33 24.25 15.22 23.07
N PHE A 34 22.95 14.97 23.30
CA PHE A 34 22.01 14.61 22.23
C PHE A 34 21.97 15.68 21.14
N PHE A 35 21.79 16.95 21.50
CA PHE A 35 21.79 18.05 20.52
C PHE A 35 23.14 18.18 19.78
N PHE A 36 24.26 18.09 20.50
CA PHE A 36 25.58 18.16 19.87
C PHE A 36 25.89 16.98 18.95
N SER A 37 25.28 15.81 19.17
CA SER A 37 25.44 14.65 18.29
C SER A 37 24.83 14.85 16.90
N MET A 38 23.76 15.64 16.79
CA MET A 38 23.08 15.94 15.53
C MET A 38 23.78 17.04 14.73
N LEU A 39 24.34 18.03 15.42
CA LEU A 39 24.92 19.24 14.83
C LEU A 39 25.91 18.96 13.69
N PRO A 40 26.88 18.03 13.82
CA PRO A 40 27.85 17.81 12.76
C PRO A 40 27.30 17.01 11.56
N GLY A 41 26.12 16.38 11.70
CA GLY A 41 25.37 15.78 10.59
C GLY A 41 24.46 16.79 9.88
N GLU A 42 23.45 17.27 10.59
CA GLU A 42 22.40 18.13 10.00
C GLU A 42 22.84 19.59 9.83
N GLY A 43 23.68 20.09 10.73
CA GLY A 43 24.25 21.43 10.70
C GLY A 43 25.56 21.55 9.92
N ALA A 44 25.97 20.51 9.18
CA ALA A 44 27.26 20.48 8.48
C ALA A 44 27.48 21.68 7.54
N HIS A 45 26.42 22.18 6.90
CA HIS A 45 26.45 23.36 6.04
C HIS A 45 26.78 24.66 6.79
N LEU A 46 26.19 24.86 7.97
CA LEU A 46 26.48 25.99 8.84
C LEU A 46 27.89 25.88 9.42
N LEU A 47 28.28 24.67 9.86
CA LEU A 47 29.64 24.41 10.32
C LEU A 47 30.65 24.71 9.21
N LEU A 48 30.42 24.28 7.98
CA LEU A 48 31.30 24.60 6.85
C LEU A 48 31.42 26.11 6.64
N LEU A 49 30.30 26.86 6.70
CA LEU A 49 30.31 28.32 6.59
C LEU A 49 31.11 28.98 7.73
N PHE A 50 30.82 28.64 8.98
CA PHE A 50 31.53 29.21 10.14
C PHE A 50 33.01 28.87 10.11
N ASN A 51 33.37 27.65 9.68
CA ASN A 51 34.75 27.24 9.49
C ASN A 51 35.43 28.01 8.36
N ALA A 52 34.77 28.23 7.21
CA ALA A 52 35.33 29.05 6.15
C ALA A 52 35.60 30.49 6.60
N ILE A 53 34.68 31.09 7.37
CA ILE A 53 34.85 32.43 7.97
C ILE A 53 36.01 32.42 8.98
N GLY A 54 36.06 31.40 9.85
CA GLY A 54 37.13 31.22 10.83
C GLY A 54 38.49 31.09 10.15
N PHE A 55 38.61 30.19 9.18
CA PHE A 55 39.81 29.98 8.38
C PHE A 55 40.23 31.28 7.69
N TYR A 56 39.30 31.99 7.04
CA TYR A 56 39.56 33.29 6.45
C TYR A 56 40.13 34.26 7.49
N ARG A 57 39.50 34.41 8.66
CA ARG A 57 40.00 35.31 9.71
C ARG A 57 41.39 34.95 10.24
N PHE A 58 41.69 33.66 10.39
CA PHE A 58 42.96 33.20 10.98
C PHE A 58 44.08 32.95 9.94
N ARG A 59 43.80 32.96 8.63
CA ARG A 59 44.78 32.58 7.57
C ARG A 59 46.08 33.38 7.61
N HIS A 60 45.99 34.68 7.91
CA HIS A 60 47.16 35.58 7.97
C HIS A 60 48.05 35.35 9.18
N GLN A 61 47.57 34.57 10.16
CA GLN A 61 48.29 34.27 11.38
C GLN A 61 49.12 32.98 11.29
N LEU A 62 49.08 32.23 10.16
CA LEU A 62 49.75 30.93 9.93
C LEU A 62 51.28 31.04 9.73
N THR A 63 51.95 31.81 10.58
CA THR A 63 53.36 32.18 10.44
C THR A 63 54.33 31.17 11.08
N THR A 64 53.88 30.44 12.11
CA THR A 64 54.70 29.44 12.83
C THR A 64 54.33 28.00 12.44
N GLN A 65 55.24 27.04 12.65
CA GLN A 65 54.99 25.62 12.39
C GLN A 65 53.75 25.09 13.14
N TRP A 66 53.61 25.46 14.42
CA TRP A 66 52.44 25.09 15.24
C TRP A 66 51.12 25.60 14.63
N ARG A 67 51.08 26.85 14.17
CA ARG A 67 49.88 27.41 13.55
C ARG A 67 49.57 26.78 12.20
N ARG A 68 50.58 26.44 11.40
CA ARG A 68 50.39 25.69 10.14
C ARG A 68 49.79 24.30 10.39
N PHE A 69 50.21 23.62 11.46
CA PHE A 69 49.61 22.36 11.88
C PHE A 69 48.13 22.51 12.27
N LEU A 70 47.77 23.51 13.08
CA LEU A 70 46.37 23.82 13.40
C LEU A 70 45.56 24.21 12.15
N GLY A 71 46.16 24.94 11.22
CA GLY A 71 45.57 25.27 9.92
C GLY A 71 45.29 24.04 9.06
N PHE A 72 46.19 23.04 9.07
CA PHE A 72 45.98 21.76 8.41
C PHE A 72 44.80 20.98 9.03
N ILE A 73 44.74 20.90 10.37
CA ILE A 73 43.60 20.29 11.08
C ILE A 73 42.29 20.98 10.71
N HIS A 74 42.27 22.32 10.65
CA HIS A 74 41.10 23.08 10.26
C HIS A 74 40.68 22.78 8.81
N ALA A 75 41.63 22.76 7.87
CA ALA A 75 41.35 22.42 6.47
C ALA A 75 40.82 20.99 6.33
N TYR A 76 41.40 20.03 7.05
CA TYR A 76 40.90 18.66 7.14
C TYR A 76 39.46 18.64 7.68
N ALA A 77 39.19 19.38 8.75
CA ALA A 77 37.86 19.45 9.32
C ALA A 77 36.83 20.02 8.33
N MET A 78 37.17 21.09 7.62
CA MET A 78 36.35 21.66 6.54
C MET A 78 36.06 20.64 5.45
N PHE A 79 37.08 19.91 4.99
CA PHE A 79 36.90 18.87 3.98
C PHE A 79 35.91 17.79 4.46
N ARG A 80 36.06 17.32 5.70
CA ARG A 80 35.16 16.30 6.28
C ARG A 80 33.72 16.83 6.43
N PHE A 81 33.50 18.05 6.91
CA PHE A 81 32.16 18.63 6.95
C PHE A 81 31.57 18.84 5.56
N GLY A 82 32.39 19.18 4.56
CA GLY A 82 31.98 19.24 3.16
C GLY A 82 31.45 17.89 2.66
N GLN A 83 32.13 16.79 2.98
CA GLN A 83 31.64 15.44 2.65
C GLN A 83 30.30 15.14 3.32
N VAL A 84 30.17 15.44 4.61
CA VAL A 84 28.92 15.21 5.36
C VAL A 84 27.77 16.04 4.80
N PHE A 85 28.05 17.28 4.39
CA PHE A 85 27.05 18.12 3.73
C PHE A 85 26.62 17.54 2.38
N LEU A 86 27.55 17.03 1.58
CA LEU A 86 27.23 16.36 0.32
C LEU A 86 26.39 15.09 0.56
N ASP A 87 26.70 14.30 1.59
CA ASP A 87 25.89 13.14 1.99
C ASP A 87 24.46 13.56 2.40
N ASN A 88 24.33 14.70 3.09
CA ASN A 88 23.04 15.27 3.49
C ASN A 88 22.21 15.63 2.24
N ILE A 89 22.82 16.29 1.24
CA ILE A 89 22.16 16.59 -0.05
C ILE A 89 21.81 15.30 -0.80
N ALA A 90 22.72 14.33 -0.84
CA ALA A 90 22.53 13.06 -1.54
C ALA A 90 21.44 12.18 -0.92
N SER A 91 21.05 12.44 0.34
CA SER A 91 19.95 11.72 1.01
C SER A 91 18.63 11.81 0.23
N LYS A 92 18.43 12.85 -0.60
CA LYS A 92 17.28 12.97 -1.51
C LYS A 92 17.09 11.77 -2.44
N TYR A 93 18.17 11.11 -2.86
CA TYR A 93 18.08 9.98 -3.77
C TYR A 93 17.43 8.76 -3.11
N VAL A 94 17.66 8.55 -1.81
CA VAL A 94 17.02 7.47 -1.05
C VAL A 94 15.52 7.73 -0.91
N PHE A 95 15.15 8.98 -0.66
CA PHE A 95 13.75 9.40 -0.62
C PHE A 95 13.06 9.23 -1.98
N GLN A 96 13.69 9.68 -3.07
CA GLN A 96 13.21 9.52 -4.44
C GLN A 96 13.03 8.03 -4.79
N GLU A 97 14.03 7.21 -4.48
CA GLU A 97 13.98 5.78 -4.75
C GLU A 97 12.83 5.10 -4.00
N ALA A 98 12.60 5.44 -2.73
CA ALA A 98 11.52 4.86 -1.94
C ALA A 98 10.14 5.14 -2.54
N VAL A 99 9.86 6.38 -2.95
CA VAL A 99 8.56 6.73 -3.57
C VAL A 99 8.40 6.15 -4.98
N ILE A 100 9.50 6.00 -5.73
CA ILE A 100 9.50 5.38 -7.06
C ILE A 100 9.22 3.88 -6.95
N ARG A 101 9.94 3.16 -6.06
CA ARG A 101 9.78 1.72 -5.85
C ARG A 101 8.37 1.33 -5.41
N LYS A 102 7.68 2.24 -4.75
CA LYS A 102 6.32 2.07 -4.25
C LYS A 102 5.26 2.69 -5.17
N HIS A 103 5.67 3.13 -6.37
CA HIS A 103 4.80 3.69 -7.41
C HIS A 103 3.99 4.92 -6.98
N LEU A 104 4.44 5.67 -5.96
CA LEU A 104 3.79 6.93 -5.55
C LEU A 104 4.07 8.04 -6.56
N LEU A 105 5.29 8.10 -7.10
CA LEU A 105 5.70 9.09 -8.11
C LEU A 105 6.47 8.41 -9.24
N SER A 106 6.30 8.92 -10.46
CA SER A 106 7.18 8.56 -11.58
C SER A 106 8.61 9.05 -11.30
N PRO A 107 9.65 8.45 -11.90
CA PRO A 107 11.03 8.90 -11.73
C PRO A 107 11.24 10.39 -12.04
N SER A 108 10.58 10.90 -13.08
CA SER A 108 10.61 12.32 -13.43
C SER A 108 10.01 13.22 -12.35
N LYS A 109 8.84 12.85 -11.81
CA LYS A 109 8.17 13.60 -10.74
C LYS A 109 8.92 13.50 -9.41
N ALA A 110 9.47 12.35 -9.07
CA ALA A 110 10.28 12.19 -7.86
C ALA A 110 11.51 13.10 -7.91
N SER A 111 12.21 13.12 -9.04
CA SER A 111 13.38 13.99 -9.25
C SER A 111 13.04 15.49 -9.23
N SER A 112 11.86 15.89 -9.73
CA SER A 112 11.44 17.30 -9.71
C SER A 112 10.89 17.75 -8.36
N ASN A 113 10.32 16.84 -7.57
CA ASN A 113 9.54 17.18 -6.36
C ASN A 113 10.31 16.96 -5.06
N ILE A 114 11.29 16.05 -5.00
CA ILE A 114 11.98 15.71 -3.76
C ILE A 114 13.43 16.20 -3.81
N GLY A 115 13.80 17.08 -2.88
CA GLY A 115 15.19 17.54 -2.75
C GLY A 115 15.64 18.49 -3.85
N ARG A 116 14.71 19.23 -4.46
CA ARG A 116 14.96 20.27 -5.44
C ARG A 116 14.60 21.63 -4.86
N TYR A 117 15.61 22.46 -4.63
CA TYR A 117 15.44 23.76 -3.97
C TYR A 117 15.73 24.92 -4.91
N SER A 118 14.96 26.00 -4.77
CA SER A 118 15.21 27.25 -5.47
C SER A 118 16.51 27.92 -4.97
N PRO A 119 17.10 28.85 -5.74
CA PRO A 119 18.25 29.63 -5.26
C PRO A 119 17.97 30.34 -3.93
N TRP A 120 16.73 30.80 -3.72
CA TRP A 120 16.30 31.43 -2.47
C TRP A 120 16.28 30.44 -1.30
N GLN A 121 15.75 29.24 -1.50
CA GLN A 121 15.77 28.19 -0.48
C GLN A 121 17.20 27.79 -0.13
N TRP A 122 18.08 27.62 -1.13
CA TRP A 122 19.50 27.37 -0.88
C TRP A 122 20.17 28.48 -0.06
N LEU A 123 19.85 29.74 -0.37
CA LEU A 123 20.34 30.87 0.41
C LEU A 123 19.88 30.78 1.87
N MET A 124 18.60 30.51 2.11
CA MET A 124 18.04 30.40 3.47
C MET A 124 18.61 29.19 4.24
N ILE A 125 18.75 28.03 3.59
CA ILE A 125 19.37 26.83 4.18
C ILE A 125 20.81 27.15 4.62
N CYS A 126 21.59 27.79 3.76
CA CYS A 126 23.00 28.10 4.05
C CYS A 126 23.19 29.34 4.94
N SER A 127 22.13 30.06 5.28
CA SER A 127 22.22 31.29 6.07
C SER A 127 22.32 31.00 7.57
N PRO A 128 23.16 31.72 8.33
CA PRO A 128 23.31 31.55 9.77
C PRO A 128 22.18 32.24 10.56
N ILE A 129 20.95 32.17 10.07
CA ILE A 129 19.77 32.73 10.72
C ILE A 129 19.00 31.63 11.45
N PRO A 130 18.22 31.96 12.51
CA PRO A 130 17.39 30.98 13.19
C PRO A 130 16.47 30.21 12.22
N THR A 131 16.38 28.89 12.41
CA THR A 131 15.60 28.00 11.53
C THR A 131 14.15 28.45 11.35
N SER A 132 13.51 28.94 12.41
CA SER A 132 12.14 29.46 12.33
C SER A 132 11.99 30.64 11.36
N ILE A 133 12.99 31.52 11.30
CA ILE A 133 13.01 32.66 10.37
C ILE A 133 13.30 32.19 8.95
N ALA A 134 14.31 31.34 8.77
CA ALA A 134 14.67 30.77 7.47
C ALA A 134 13.49 30.05 6.82
N VAL A 135 12.81 29.18 7.56
CA VAL A 135 11.69 28.40 7.07
C VAL A 135 10.50 29.29 6.72
N LYS A 136 10.17 30.28 7.54
CA LYS A 136 9.11 31.25 7.22
C LYS A 136 9.42 32.06 5.96
N ALA A 137 10.68 32.37 5.71
CA ALA A 137 11.11 33.03 4.49
C ALA A 137 11.09 32.10 3.25
N MET A 138 11.31 30.80 3.43
CA MET A 138 11.20 29.80 2.36
C MET A 138 9.75 29.48 1.98
N TYR A 139 8.84 29.55 2.96
CA TYR A 139 7.43 29.19 2.83
C TYR A 139 6.55 30.29 3.43
N PRO A 140 6.42 31.44 2.76
CA PRO A 140 5.59 32.55 3.23
C PRO A 140 4.11 32.15 3.26
N GLY A 141 3.31 32.85 4.06
CA GLY A 141 1.86 32.64 4.15
C GLY A 141 1.41 31.54 5.12
N VAL A 142 2.33 30.77 5.72
CA VAL A 142 2.00 29.82 6.79
C VAL A 142 2.05 30.51 8.14
N ARG A 143 1.00 30.31 8.96
CA ARG A 143 0.92 30.82 10.33
C ARG A 143 0.06 29.94 11.23
N CYS A 144 0.32 30.00 12.53
CA CYS A 144 -0.64 29.51 13.52
C CYS A 144 -1.85 30.45 13.50
N ILE A 145 -3.03 29.89 13.20
CA ILE A 145 -4.28 30.66 13.09
C ILE A 145 -5.04 30.68 14.41
N GLU A 146 -4.93 29.63 15.21
CA GLU A 146 -5.70 29.46 16.45
C GLU A 146 -5.06 28.38 17.34
N THR A 147 -5.21 28.53 18.66
CA THR A 147 -4.98 27.45 19.64
C THR A 147 -6.33 27.04 20.21
N ARG A 148 -6.69 25.75 20.12
CA ARG A 148 -7.95 25.22 20.64
C ARG A 148 -7.73 24.26 21.78
N THR A 149 -8.61 24.30 22.79
CA THR A 149 -8.64 23.29 23.85
C THR A 149 -9.57 22.17 23.42
N PHE A 150 -9.04 20.95 23.27
CA PHE A 150 -9.82 19.82 22.75
C PHE A 150 -10.31 18.87 23.85
N ALA A 151 -9.74 18.95 25.05
CA ALA A 151 -10.20 18.19 26.20
C ALA A 151 -9.80 18.87 27.51
N HIS A 152 -10.54 18.58 28.56
CA HIS A 152 -10.18 18.85 29.94
C HIS A 152 -10.04 17.52 30.67
N VAL A 153 -8.88 17.25 31.25
CA VAL A 153 -8.53 15.94 31.80
C VAL A 153 -7.98 16.04 33.21
N GLY A 154 -8.13 14.98 34.00
CA GLY A 154 -7.67 14.92 35.39
C GLY A 154 -8.83 14.79 36.38
N SER A 155 -8.67 13.92 37.38
CA SER A 155 -9.72 13.61 38.37
C SER A 155 -9.79 14.61 39.53
N ARG A 156 -8.69 15.31 39.81
CA ARG A 156 -8.59 16.29 40.92
C ARG A 156 -8.42 17.72 40.43
N THR A 157 -7.61 17.91 39.39
CA THR A 157 -7.36 19.21 38.76
C THR A 157 -7.64 19.08 37.27
N SER A 158 -8.50 19.94 36.75
CA SER A 158 -8.81 19.98 35.32
C SER A 158 -7.63 20.60 34.56
N THR A 159 -6.92 19.79 33.80
CA THR A 159 -5.84 20.22 32.91
C THR A 159 -6.38 20.34 31.48
N PRO A 160 -6.30 21.53 30.85
CA PRO A 160 -6.67 21.67 29.45
C PRO A 160 -5.61 21.01 28.55
N LEU A 161 -6.06 20.21 27.59
CA LEU A 161 -5.24 19.73 26.48
C LEU A 161 -5.51 20.58 25.25
N GLN A 162 -4.45 21.12 24.66
CA GLN A 162 -4.55 22.10 23.59
C GLN A 162 -3.94 21.61 22.29
N MET A 163 -4.38 22.21 21.19
CA MET A 163 -3.81 22.02 19.87
C MET A 163 -3.61 23.34 19.14
N ASP A 164 -2.46 23.49 18.49
CA ASP A 164 -2.15 24.64 17.64
C ASP A 164 -2.49 24.29 16.19
N LEU A 165 -3.30 25.14 15.56
CA LEU A 165 -3.77 24.98 14.19
C LEU A 165 -2.93 25.88 13.28
N TYR A 166 -2.24 25.29 12.31
CA TYR A 166 -1.45 26.00 11.30
C TYR A 166 -2.08 25.81 9.92
N LYS A 167 -2.23 26.93 9.19
CA LYS A 167 -2.82 26.95 7.84
C LYS A 167 -2.03 27.94 6.99
N HIS A 168 -1.98 27.67 5.68
CA HIS A 168 -1.48 28.65 4.71
C HIS A 168 -2.60 29.62 4.31
N ASP A 169 -2.29 30.90 4.10
CA ASP A 169 -3.30 31.94 3.80
C ASP A 169 -4.15 31.61 2.54
N ASN A 170 -3.54 30.95 1.55
CA ASN A 170 -4.22 30.49 0.32
C ASN A 170 -4.80 29.06 0.40
N CYS A 171 -4.94 28.49 1.60
CA CYS A 171 -5.48 27.14 1.76
C CYS A 171 -6.98 27.13 1.47
N GLY A 172 -7.42 26.19 0.60
CA GLY A 172 -8.81 26.05 0.18
C GLY A 172 -9.77 25.71 1.33
N PRO A 173 -11.09 25.67 1.05
CA PRO A 173 -12.08 25.28 2.05
C PRO A 173 -11.92 23.81 2.42
N LYS A 174 -12.23 23.46 3.68
CA LYS A 174 -12.17 22.09 4.22
C LYS A 174 -10.87 21.34 3.90
N PRO A 175 -9.69 21.88 4.25
CA PRO A 175 -8.43 21.18 4.06
C PRO A 175 -8.38 19.86 4.83
N PRO A 176 -7.71 18.84 4.28
CA PRO A 176 -7.40 17.61 5.02
C PRO A 176 -6.47 17.92 6.20
N ILE A 177 -6.52 17.08 7.22
CA ILE A 177 -5.88 17.33 8.52
C ILE A 177 -4.62 16.48 8.66
N PHE A 178 -3.51 17.12 8.98
CA PHE A 178 -2.27 16.48 9.39
C PHE A 178 -2.10 16.67 10.90
N LEU A 179 -2.36 15.61 11.67
CA LEU A 179 -2.35 15.64 13.14
C LEU A 179 -0.98 15.18 13.65
N PHE A 180 -0.23 16.10 14.24
CA PHE A 180 1.13 15.89 14.71
C PHE A 180 1.22 15.71 16.22
N ILE A 181 1.96 14.69 16.65
CA ILE A 181 2.24 14.36 18.05
C ILE A 181 3.74 14.52 18.31
N HIS A 182 4.09 15.37 19.27
CA HIS A 182 5.48 15.68 19.56
C HIS A 182 6.24 14.53 20.24
N GLY A 183 7.55 14.46 19.98
CA GLY A 183 8.50 13.59 20.69
C GLY A 183 8.88 14.10 22.08
N GLY A 184 10.01 13.63 22.61
CA GLY A 184 10.51 14.04 23.94
C GLY A 184 10.41 12.97 25.03
N GLY A 185 10.40 11.69 24.64
CA GLY A 185 10.46 10.55 25.56
C GLY A 185 9.27 10.48 26.52
N TRP A 186 8.11 10.99 26.12
CA TRP A 186 6.87 11.07 26.93
C TRP A 186 6.96 11.96 28.19
N ILE A 187 8.14 12.47 28.53
CA ILE A 187 8.41 13.23 29.76
C ILE A 187 8.67 14.73 29.51
N VAL A 188 8.95 15.10 28.25
CA VAL A 188 9.24 16.49 27.83
C VAL A 188 8.52 16.77 26.52
N GLY A 189 8.11 18.03 26.34
CA GLY A 189 7.58 18.53 25.08
C GLY A 189 6.21 19.19 25.23
N ASN A 190 5.75 19.78 24.14
CA ASN A 190 4.41 20.34 23.99
C ASN A 190 4.15 20.55 22.49
N LYS A 191 2.95 20.99 22.13
CA LYS A 191 2.53 21.30 20.76
C LYS A 191 3.44 22.25 19.97
N SER A 192 4.30 23.06 20.62
CA SER A 192 5.27 23.92 19.90
C SER A 192 6.52 23.18 19.40
N PHE A 193 6.72 21.92 19.80
CA PHE A 193 7.88 21.11 19.40
C PHE A 193 7.81 20.60 17.95
N ALA A 194 6.72 20.87 17.23
CA ALA A 194 6.59 20.49 15.83
C ALA A 194 7.75 21.06 14.98
N PRO A 195 8.42 20.23 14.14
CA PRO A 195 9.50 20.69 13.27
C PRO A 195 8.99 21.74 12.30
N GLN A 196 9.55 22.95 12.39
CA GLN A 196 9.05 24.10 11.63
C GLN A 196 9.10 23.87 10.12
N ALA A 197 10.15 23.20 9.61
CA ALA A 197 10.26 22.83 8.20
C ALA A 197 9.06 21.99 7.74
N LEU A 198 8.70 20.96 8.52
CA LEU A 198 7.57 20.09 8.22
C LEU A 198 6.25 20.86 8.27
N VAL A 199 5.99 21.63 9.34
CA VAL A 199 4.78 22.47 9.48
C VAL A 199 4.58 23.32 8.23
N HIS A 200 5.62 24.03 7.80
CA HIS A 200 5.54 24.92 6.65
C HIS A 200 5.39 24.19 5.32
N GLN A 201 6.08 23.07 5.11
CA GLN A 201 5.95 22.27 3.89
C GLN A 201 4.54 21.70 3.75
N ILE A 202 3.97 21.15 4.83
CA ILE A 202 2.63 20.56 4.83
C ILE A 202 1.55 21.63 4.62
N CYS A 203 1.60 22.74 5.37
CA CYS A 203 0.63 23.83 5.20
C CYS A 203 0.70 24.45 3.80
N SER A 204 1.89 24.61 3.24
CA SER A 204 2.07 25.15 1.87
C SER A 204 1.46 24.25 0.78
N LYS A 205 1.11 23.00 1.13
CA LYS A 205 0.44 22.04 0.24
C LYS A 205 -1.06 21.93 0.51
N GLY A 206 -1.62 22.86 1.29
CA GLY A 206 -3.06 22.98 1.49
C GLY A 206 -3.62 22.09 2.60
N TRP A 207 -2.77 21.57 3.50
CA TRP A 207 -3.20 20.82 4.67
C TRP A 207 -3.37 21.72 5.89
N LEU A 208 -4.32 21.39 6.76
CA LEU A 208 -4.41 21.93 8.11
C LEU A 208 -3.49 21.12 9.03
N PHE A 209 -2.42 21.74 9.51
CA PHE A 209 -1.50 21.08 10.44
C PHE A 209 -1.96 21.34 11.87
N CYS A 210 -2.26 20.28 12.61
CA CYS A 210 -2.72 20.34 14.01
C CYS A 210 -1.64 19.73 14.90
N SER A 211 -0.97 20.53 15.74
CA SER A 211 0.01 20.02 16.71
C SER A 211 -0.63 19.95 18.09
N ILE A 212 -0.54 18.81 18.80
CA ILE A 212 -1.28 18.59 20.05
C ILE A 212 -0.39 18.45 21.28
N ASP A 213 -0.95 18.84 22.42
CA ASP A 213 -0.46 18.47 23.75
C ASP A 213 -1.01 17.11 24.19
N TYR A 214 -0.25 16.40 25.01
CA TYR A 214 -0.70 15.27 25.82
C TYR A 214 -0.06 15.37 27.21
N ARG A 215 -0.66 14.76 28.24
CA ARG A 215 -0.05 14.80 29.58
C ARG A 215 1.26 14.02 29.60
N LEU A 216 2.25 14.54 30.32
CA LEU A 216 3.59 13.96 30.37
C LEU A 216 3.77 13.02 31.57
N ALA A 217 4.61 12.02 31.37
CA ALA A 217 5.11 11.17 32.43
C ALA A 217 6.13 11.93 33.32
N PRO A 218 6.35 11.49 34.58
CA PRO A 218 5.73 10.35 35.27
C PRO A 218 4.34 10.66 35.86
N PHE A 219 3.78 11.85 35.65
CA PHE A 219 2.49 12.22 36.25
C PHE A 219 1.29 11.65 35.50
N SER A 220 1.45 11.37 34.20
CA SER A 220 0.50 10.59 33.40
C SER A 220 1.26 9.65 32.50
N CYS A 221 0.97 8.36 32.64
CA CYS A 221 1.63 7.28 31.94
C CYS A 221 0.63 6.52 31.06
N PHE A 222 1.11 5.55 30.29
CA PHE A 222 0.24 4.67 29.52
C PHE A 222 -0.82 4.01 30.43
N PRO A 223 -2.10 3.91 30.01
CA PRO A 223 -2.66 4.30 28.71
C PRO A 223 -3.15 5.76 28.62
N HIS A 224 -3.06 6.56 29.69
CA HIS A 224 -3.62 7.92 29.72
C HIS A 224 -3.06 8.84 28.63
N ILE A 225 -1.76 8.76 28.35
CA ILE A 225 -1.12 9.57 27.31
C ILE A 225 -1.65 9.23 25.91
N LEU A 226 -1.95 7.95 25.65
CA LEU A 226 -2.55 7.49 24.40
C LEU A 226 -4.00 7.98 24.29
N ILE A 227 -4.76 7.86 25.38
CA ILE A 227 -6.15 8.31 25.45
C ILE A 227 -6.24 9.81 25.19
N ASP A 228 -5.32 10.60 25.75
CA ASP A 228 -5.24 12.05 25.52
C ASP A 228 -5.06 12.36 24.02
N CYS A 229 -4.18 11.64 23.32
CA CYS A 229 -4.02 11.82 21.88
C CYS A 229 -5.27 11.36 21.09
N LYS A 230 -5.92 10.25 21.48
CA LYS A 230 -7.17 9.79 20.83
C LYS A 230 -8.33 10.79 21.03
N ARG A 231 -8.36 11.54 22.14
CA ARG A 231 -9.32 12.66 22.32
C ARG A 231 -9.14 13.75 21.28
N ALA A 232 -7.93 14.00 20.78
CA ALA A 232 -7.71 14.98 19.73
C ALA A 232 -8.39 14.55 18.42
N ILE A 233 -8.29 13.27 18.02
CA ILE A 233 -9.04 12.76 16.86
C ILE A 233 -10.54 12.91 17.12
N ALA A 234 -11.02 12.50 18.30
CA ALA A 234 -12.45 12.56 18.61
C ALA A 234 -13.01 14.00 18.54
N TYR A 235 -12.25 14.97 19.04
CA TYR A 235 -12.55 16.39 18.90
C TYR A 235 -12.59 16.83 17.44
N LEU A 236 -11.56 16.51 16.65
CA LEU A 236 -11.49 16.88 15.23
C LEU A 236 -12.61 16.25 14.40
N ARG A 237 -13.05 15.03 14.72
CA ARG A 237 -14.17 14.35 14.06
C ARG A 237 -15.53 15.01 14.35
N THR A 238 -15.67 15.66 15.51
CA THR A 238 -16.95 16.19 16.00
C THR A 238 -17.05 17.72 15.95
N ALA A 239 -15.94 18.43 15.76
CA ALA A 239 -15.91 19.88 15.62
C ALA A 239 -16.66 20.34 14.36
N THR A 240 -17.81 21.00 14.53
CA THR A 240 -18.65 21.51 13.44
C THR A 240 -18.26 22.91 12.96
N ASP A 241 -17.51 23.64 13.79
CA ASP A 241 -17.06 25.02 13.58
C ASP A 241 -15.65 25.12 12.99
N LEU A 242 -14.97 23.98 12.83
CA LEU A 242 -13.65 23.90 12.21
C LEU A 242 -13.80 23.70 10.69
N ASP A 243 -13.29 24.65 9.90
CA ASP A 243 -13.19 24.51 8.44
C ASP A 243 -12.06 23.53 8.08
N ALA A 244 -12.35 22.23 8.19
CA ALA A 244 -11.44 21.13 7.86
C ALA A 244 -12.21 19.90 7.35
N ASP A 245 -11.56 19.07 6.54
CA ASP A 245 -12.08 17.74 6.19
C ASP A 245 -11.82 16.77 7.33
N ALA A 246 -12.76 16.74 8.27
CA ALA A 246 -12.80 15.82 9.37
C ALA A 246 -13.03 14.35 8.95
N ARG A 247 -12.92 13.96 7.67
CA ARG A 247 -12.83 12.55 7.22
C ARG A 247 -11.39 12.16 6.89
N THR A 248 -10.61 13.10 6.38
CA THR A 248 -9.21 12.88 5.99
C THR A 248 -8.26 13.38 7.06
N ILE A 249 -7.98 12.54 8.05
CA ILE A 249 -6.95 12.78 9.08
C ILE A 249 -5.77 11.86 8.79
N VAL A 250 -4.57 12.40 8.70
CA VAL A 250 -3.31 11.65 8.68
C VAL A 250 -2.56 11.92 9.98
N LEU A 251 -2.16 10.87 10.68
CA LEU A 251 -1.33 10.98 11.88
C LEU A 251 0.12 11.18 11.53
N SER A 252 0.84 11.89 12.38
CA SER A 252 2.28 12.03 12.29
C SER A 252 2.89 12.22 13.67
N GLY A 253 4.09 11.69 13.87
CA GLY A 253 4.84 11.97 15.06
C GLY A 253 6.29 11.56 14.98
N GLU A 254 7.02 11.98 16.00
CA GLU A 254 8.46 11.79 16.12
C GLU A 254 8.80 11.09 17.42
N SER A 255 9.66 10.06 17.37
CA SER A 255 10.15 9.37 18.58
C SER A 255 8.98 8.89 19.46
N ALA A 256 8.86 9.38 20.69
CA ALA A 256 7.70 9.16 21.56
C ALA A 256 6.34 9.45 20.90
N GLY A 257 6.26 10.49 20.08
CA GLY A 257 5.06 10.84 19.31
C GLY A 257 4.88 9.96 18.07
N GLY A 258 5.96 9.43 17.49
CA GLY A 258 5.92 8.42 16.43
C GLY A 258 5.29 7.12 16.95
N HIS A 259 5.78 6.67 18.12
CA HIS A 259 5.18 5.57 18.88
C HIS A 259 3.67 5.78 19.11
N LEU A 260 3.27 6.95 19.65
CA LEU A 260 1.85 7.23 19.90
C LEU A 260 1.04 7.29 18.60
N SER A 261 1.59 7.85 17.52
CA SER A 261 0.93 7.90 16.22
C SER A 261 0.69 6.50 15.65
N ALA A 262 1.71 5.65 15.66
CA ALA A 262 1.61 4.26 15.21
C ALA A 262 0.62 3.47 16.06
N LEU A 263 0.70 3.60 17.39
CA LEU A 263 -0.20 2.91 18.30
C LEU A 263 -1.66 3.34 18.09
N MET A 264 -1.92 4.65 17.95
CA MET A 264 -3.24 5.17 17.65
C MET A 264 -3.79 4.63 16.32
N ALA A 265 -2.95 4.63 15.28
CA ALA A 265 -3.33 4.17 13.95
C ALA A 265 -3.79 2.71 13.93
N VAL A 266 -3.15 1.83 14.70
CA VAL A 266 -3.47 0.38 14.75
C VAL A 266 -4.45 -0.01 15.86
N THR A 267 -4.88 0.95 16.70
CA THR A 267 -5.82 0.72 17.81
C THR A 267 -7.14 1.46 17.64
N SER A 268 -7.51 1.85 16.42
CA SER A 268 -8.77 2.57 16.14
C SER A 268 -10.02 1.84 16.65
N GLN A 269 -10.01 0.51 16.65
CA GLN A 269 -11.12 -0.34 17.13
C GLN A 269 -11.07 -0.68 18.63
N VAL A 270 -10.02 -0.26 19.35
CA VAL A 270 -9.82 -0.61 20.76
C VAL A 270 -10.52 0.41 21.65
N LYS A 271 -11.78 0.10 22.01
CA LYS A 271 -12.65 0.97 22.82
C LYS A 271 -12.11 1.25 24.23
N SER A 272 -11.34 0.35 24.82
CA SER A 272 -10.72 0.56 26.14
C SER A 272 -9.73 1.73 26.18
N PHE A 273 -9.22 2.17 25.02
CA PHE A 273 -8.41 3.39 24.87
C PHE A 273 -9.24 4.64 24.51
N GLN A 274 -10.57 4.57 24.62
CA GLN A 274 -11.49 5.67 24.33
C GLN A 274 -12.52 5.93 25.46
N PRO A 275 -12.13 5.90 26.75
CA PRO A 275 -13.10 6.07 27.82
C PRO A 275 -13.83 7.43 27.71
N GLY A 276 -15.15 7.36 27.59
CA GLY A 276 -16.06 8.52 27.44
C GLY A 276 -16.26 9.02 26.00
N PHE A 277 -15.68 8.35 25.00
CA PHE A 277 -15.87 8.64 23.57
C PHE A 277 -15.73 7.37 22.72
N GLU A 278 -16.21 6.24 23.26
CA GLU A 278 -16.09 4.90 22.69
C GLU A 278 -16.79 4.75 21.34
N GLU A 279 -17.79 5.60 21.07
CA GLU A 279 -18.59 5.58 19.84
C GLU A 279 -18.00 6.48 18.74
N VAL A 280 -16.95 7.26 19.03
CA VAL A 280 -16.31 8.10 18.01
C VAL A 280 -15.32 7.26 17.19
N ASP A 281 -15.47 7.30 15.87
CA ASP A 281 -14.53 6.65 14.95
C ASP A 281 -13.17 7.36 14.98
N THR A 282 -12.16 6.65 15.50
CA THR A 282 -10.77 7.13 15.57
C THR A 282 -9.88 6.56 14.47
N SER A 283 -10.46 5.90 13.45
CA SER A 283 -9.71 5.48 12.26
C SER A 283 -9.11 6.70 11.53
N VAL A 284 -8.00 6.50 10.83
CA VAL A 284 -7.26 7.58 10.13
C VAL A 284 -6.91 7.13 8.72
N ALA A 285 -6.67 8.09 7.82
CA ALA A 285 -6.41 7.82 6.40
C ALA A 285 -4.99 7.31 6.13
N GLY A 286 -4.02 7.67 6.99
CA GLY A 286 -2.60 7.33 6.88
C GLY A 286 -1.86 7.64 8.18
N CYS A 287 -0.63 7.15 8.30
CA CYS A 287 0.26 7.46 9.43
C CYS A 287 1.70 7.73 8.94
N VAL A 288 2.32 8.79 9.45
CA VAL A 288 3.74 9.12 9.23
C VAL A 288 4.49 8.89 10.54
N ASP A 289 5.20 7.78 10.61
CA ASP A 289 6.04 7.45 11.76
C ASP A 289 7.49 7.86 11.51
N THR A 290 8.02 8.75 12.35
CA THR A 290 9.40 9.19 12.26
C THR A 290 10.16 8.69 13.49
N TYR A 291 11.02 7.69 13.29
CA TYR A 291 11.86 7.03 14.31
C TYR A 291 11.14 6.70 15.64
N GLY A 292 9.88 6.25 15.56
CA GLY A 292 9.12 5.72 16.69
C GLY A 292 9.64 4.40 17.24
N ILE A 293 9.09 3.99 18.38
CA ILE A 293 9.32 2.68 19.02
C ILE A 293 8.07 1.84 18.85
N HIS A 294 8.24 0.60 18.40
CA HIS A 294 7.14 -0.25 17.95
C HIS A 294 6.97 -1.53 18.77
N ASP A 295 8.03 -1.97 19.46
CA ASP A 295 7.99 -3.12 20.36
C ASP A 295 8.71 -2.89 21.70
N PHE A 296 7.94 -2.70 22.76
CA PHE A 296 8.48 -2.51 24.11
C PHE A 296 8.87 -3.78 24.83
N ILE A 297 8.53 -4.97 24.31
CA ILE A 297 9.04 -6.23 24.86
C ILE A 297 10.33 -6.69 24.16
N ASP A 298 10.76 -5.96 23.12
CA ASP A 298 11.98 -6.23 22.36
C ASP A 298 12.05 -7.68 21.86
N ARG A 299 10.98 -8.17 21.19
CA ARG A 299 10.86 -9.58 20.74
C ARG A 299 12.05 -10.07 19.92
N TYR A 300 12.67 -9.15 19.18
CA TYR A 300 13.80 -9.40 18.29
C TYR A 300 15.16 -9.02 18.90
N GLY A 301 15.19 -8.57 20.16
CA GLY A 301 16.41 -8.28 20.90
C GLY A 301 17.26 -7.15 20.30
N HIS A 302 16.65 -6.20 19.60
CA HIS A 302 17.35 -5.07 18.96
C HIS A 302 17.87 -4.09 20.01
N PHE A 303 17.05 -3.77 21.02
CA PHE A 303 17.46 -2.92 22.14
C PHE A 303 18.43 -3.67 23.07
N GLN A 304 18.20 -4.96 23.33
CA GLN A 304 19.07 -5.80 24.15
C GLN A 304 20.48 -5.90 23.58
N ARG A 305 20.60 -6.20 22.28
CA ARG A 305 21.90 -6.32 21.60
C ARG A 305 22.68 -5.01 21.61
N ARG A 306 21.99 -3.87 21.57
CA ARG A 306 22.62 -2.54 21.57
C ARG A 306 22.98 -2.04 22.97
N ASP A 307 22.05 -2.14 23.93
CA ASP A 307 22.11 -1.40 25.20
C ASP A 307 22.38 -2.29 26.44
N ASN A 308 22.59 -3.59 26.26
CA ASN A 308 22.79 -4.58 27.33
C ASN A 308 21.65 -4.55 28.36
N VAL A 309 20.48 -5.07 27.97
CA VAL A 309 19.21 -5.43 28.69
C VAL A 309 18.61 -4.42 29.69
N SER A 310 19.42 -3.79 30.54
CA SER A 310 19.01 -3.07 31.74
C SER A 310 18.57 -1.63 31.50
N GLY A 311 19.08 -0.94 30.47
CA GLY A 311 18.82 0.49 30.27
C GLY A 311 17.44 0.81 29.69
N PHE A 312 17.11 0.16 28.56
CA PHE A 312 15.88 0.42 27.81
C PHE A 312 14.62 0.09 28.62
N HIS A 313 14.46 -1.17 29.04
CA HIS A 313 13.30 -1.57 29.84
C HIS A 313 13.19 -0.75 31.12
N ARG A 314 14.30 -0.46 31.81
CA ARG A 314 14.26 0.38 33.02
C ARG A 314 13.74 1.78 32.74
N TYR A 315 14.09 2.37 31.60
CA TYR A 315 13.55 3.65 31.18
C TYR A 315 12.04 3.54 30.92
N ILE A 316 11.59 2.53 30.16
CA ILE A 316 10.17 2.31 29.87
C ILE A 316 9.33 2.04 31.14
N GLU A 317 9.87 1.26 32.08
CA GLU A 317 9.27 1.02 33.40
C GLU A 317 8.96 2.33 34.14
N VAL A 318 9.83 3.34 34.03
CA VAL A 318 9.70 4.60 34.78
C VAL A 318 8.95 5.67 33.98
N ALA A 319 9.29 5.81 32.70
CA ALA A 319 8.85 6.89 31.84
C ALA A 319 7.52 6.61 31.13
N LEU A 320 7.09 5.35 31.00
CA LEU A 320 5.89 5.04 30.20
C LEU A 320 4.89 4.12 30.92
N ILE A 321 5.34 2.99 31.49
CA ILE A 321 4.42 1.94 31.98
C ILE A 321 4.19 2.00 33.49
N GLN A 322 5.14 2.50 34.29
CA GLN A 322 5.11 2.49 35.77
C GLN A 322 4.93 1.12 36.43
N LYS A 323 5.26 0.05 35.69
CA LYS A 323 5.29 -1.32 36.19
C LYS A 323 6.61 -1.98 35.81
N LYS A 324 7.01 -3.00 36.55
CA LYS A 324 8.22 -3.77 36.24
C LYS A 324 7.97 -4.62 34.99
N PHE A 325 8.94 -4.66 34.08
CA PHE A 325 8.84 -5.45 32.85
C PHE A 325 8.52 -6.92 33.14
N LYS A 326 9.21 -7.51 34.12
CA LYS A 326 9.00 -8.90 34.53
C LYS A 326 7.67 -9.16 35.24
N SER A 327 7.02 -8.14 35.79
CA SER A 327 5.78 -8.33 36.54
C SER A 327 4.52 -8.17 35.69
N ASP A 328 4.61 -7.46 34.57
CA ASP A 328 3.44 -7.12 33.74
C ASP A 328 3.87 -6.95 32.28
N ILE A 329 4.15 -8.08 31.62
CA ILE A 329 4.51 -8.11 30.20
C ILE A 329 3.34 -7.62 29.34
N GLU A 330 2.10 -7.93 29.74
CA GLU A 330 0.88 -7.53 29.04
C GLU A 330 0.76 -6.00 28.91
N ALA A 331 1.15 -5.23 29.93
CA ALA A 331 1.15 -3.77 29.84
C ALA A 331 2.15 -3.24 28.78
N PHE A 332 3.29 -3.90 28.61
CA PHE A 332 4.28 -3.55 27.58
C PHE A 332 3.81 -3.98 26.19
N GLU A 333 3.16 -5.15 26.08
CA GLU A 333 2.52 -5.59 24.85
C GLU A 333 1.39 -4.64 24.42
N ALA A 334 0.53 -4.24 25.36
CA ALA A 334 -0.57 -3.31 25.11
C ALA A 334 -0.09 -1.93 24.66
N ALA A 335 1.12 -1.53 25.06
CA ALA A 335 1.76 -0.31 24.60
C ALA A 335 2.54 -0.48 23.28
N SER A 336 2.67 -1.70 22.73
CA SER A 336 3.49 -1.95 21.53
C SER A 336 2.62 -1.94 20.26
N PRO A 337 2.79 -0.99 19.31
CA PRO A 337 2.09 -1.03 18.03
C PRO A 337 2.22 -2.36 17.29
N LEU A 338 3.40 -2.98 17.35
CA LEU A 338 3.66 -4.27 16.70
C LEU A 338 2.72 -5.38 17.18
N HIS A 339 2.36 -5.38 18.46
CA HIS A 339 1.46 -6.38 19.04
C HIS A 339 0.11 -6.42 18.32
N TYR A 340 -0.48 -5.26 18.04
CA TYR A 340 -1.79 -5.16 17.38
C TYR A 340 -1.73 -5.55 15.91
N VAL A 341 -0.66 -5.18 15.20
CA VAL A 341 -0.47 -5.60 13.80
C VAL A 341 -0.34 -7.12 13.71
N LEU A 342 0.41 -7.74 14.61
CA LEU A 342 0.54 -9.20 14.68
C LEU A 342 -0.79 -9.91 15.04
N GLN A 343 -1.70 -9.22 15.74
CA GLN A 343 -3.06 -9.71 16.01
C GLN A 343 -4.04 -9.45 14.85
N GLY A 344 -3.58 -8.90 13.73
CA GLY A 344 -4.43 -8.64 12.56
C GLY A 344 -5.33 -7.42 12.70
N HIS A 345 -4.99 -6.47 13.60
CA HIS A 345 -5.71 -5.21 13.68
C HIS A 345 -5.58 -4.43 12.36
N PRO A 346 -6.65 -3.73 11.93
CA PRO A 346 -6.59 -2.91 10.73
C PRO A 346 -5.60 -1.76 10.91
N ALA A 347 -4.70 -1.61 9.95
CA ALA A 347 -3.73 -0.53 9.90
C ALA A 347 -3.99 0.35 8.67
N PRO A 348 -3.96 1.69 8.76
CA PRO A 348 -3.89 2.55 7.59
C PRO A 348 -2.52 2.39 6.90
N PRO A 349 -2.29 2.93 5.69
CA PRO A 349 -0.96 2.97 5.10
C PRO A 349 0.02 3.78 5.96
N PHE A 350 1.27 3.33 6.06
CA PHE A 350 2.34 3.99 6.81
C PHE A 350 3.46 4.52 5.90
N LEU A 351 3.94 5.72 6.20
CA LEU A 351 5.27 6.18 5.82
C LEU A 351 6.15 6.17 7.08
N MET A 352 7.15 5.29 7.09
CA MET A 352 8.11 5.14 8.17
C MET A 352 9.48 5.67 7.73
N VAL A 353 10.05 6.58 8.51
CA VAL A 353 11.38 7.15 8.21
C VAL A 353 12.26 7.10 9.44
N HIS A 354 13.45 6.50 9.31
CA HIS A 354 14.35 6.27 10.44
C HIS A 354 15.80 6.53 10.05
N GLY A 355 16.57 7.19 10.93
CA GLY A 355 18.00 7.42 10.72
C GLY A 355 18.84 6.15 10.90
N GLU A 356 19.78 5.89 9.98
CA GLU A 356 20.65 4.71 10.08
C GLU A 356 21.54 4.74 11.33
N TYR A 357 21.96 5.92 11.78
CA TYR A 357 22.85 6.10 12.92
C TYR A 357 22.10 6.56 14.17
N ASP A 358 20.80 6.30 14.24
CA ASP A 358 19.98 6.65 15.38
C ASP A 358 20.56 6.06 16.69
N SER A 359 21.03 6.96 17.54
CA SER A 359 21.68 6.65 18.80
C SER A 359 20.69 6.41 19.95
N VAL A 360 19.39 6.61 19.72
CA VAL A 360 18.33 6.50 20.73
C VAL A 360 17.45 5.28 20.48
N VAL A 361 17.08 5.01 19.22
CA VAL A 361 16.23 3.88 18.83
C VAL A 361 16.93 3.12 17.70
N PRO A 362 17.09 1.79 17.77
CA PRO A 362 17.62 1.03 16.65
C PRO A 362 16.61 1.03 15.51
N TYR A 363 17.03 1.39 14.28
CA TYR A 363 16.10 1.41 13.13
C TYR A 363 15.54 0.02 12.81
N GLU A 364 16.22 -1.04 13.25
CA GLU A 364 15.76 -2.42 13.11
C GLU A 364 14.38 -2.64 13.76
N ASP A 365 14.05 -1.96 14.86
CA ASP A 365 12.70 -2.00 15.46
C ASP A 365 11.62 -1.51 14.48
N SER A 366 11.90 -0.40 13.79
CA SER A 366 11.03 0.12 12.73
C SER A 366 10.95 -0.82 11.52
N LEU A 367 12.04 -1.53 11.20
CA LEU A 367 12.05 -2.49 10.11
C LEU A 367 11.16 -3.71 10.42
N GLU A 368 11.18 -4.22 11.66
CA GLU A 368 10.28 -5.32 12.07
C GLU A 368 8.81 -4.91 12.00
N PHE A 369 8.49 -3.69 12.47
CA PHE A 369 7.14 -3.17 12.36
C PHE A 369 6.69 -3.00 10.91
N TYR A 370 7.55 -2.45 10.05
CA TYR A 370 7.28 -2.37 8.61
C TYR A 370 7.05 -3.75 7.98
N ASN A 371 7.85 -4.76 8.34
CA ASN A 371 7.69 -6.12 7.82
C ASN A 371 6.33 -6.72 8.25
N ALA A 372 5.93 -6.49 9.50
CA ALA A 372 4.62 -6.93 10.00
C ALA A 372 3.47 -6.21 9.28
N LEU A 373 3.57 -4.89 9.08
CA LEU A 373 2.59 -4.11 8.32
C LEU A 373 2.47 -4.63 6.88
N GLN A 374 3.60 -4.86 6.21
CA GLN A 374 3.63 -5.39 4.85
C GLN A 374 3.01 -6.79 4.75
N ALA A 375 3.24 -7.65 5.74
CA ALA A 375 2.60 -8.98 5.80
C ALA A 375 1.07 -8.89 5.98
N ALA A 376 0.59 -7.86 6.68
CA ALA A 376 -0.83 -7.64 6.95
C ALA A 376 -1.53 -6.75 5.89
N ARG A 377 -0.80 -6.06 5.02
CA ARG A 377 -1.31 -4.99 4.15
C ARG A 377 -2.30 -5.51 3.11
N GLN A 378 -3.49 -4.90 3.13
CA GLN A 378 -4.51 -5.02 2.10
C GLN A 378 -4.85 -3.61 1.59
N GLY A 379 -4.66 -3.34 0.29
CA GLY A 379 -5.07 -2.07 -0.33
C GLY A 379 -4.03 -1.40 -1.23
N PRO A 380 -4.43 -0.32 -1.94
CA PRO A 380 -3.67 0.21 -3.08
C PRO A 380 -2.52 1.16 -2.70
N VAL A 381 -2.51 1.73 -1.49
CA VAL A 381 -1.40 2.56 -1.02
C VAL A 381 -0.48 1.69 -0.16
N PRO A 382 0.76 1.43 -0.60
CA PRO A 382 1.66 0.55 0.12
C PRO A 382 2.30 1.26 1.32
N ASP A 383 2.78 0.46 2.27
CA ASP A 383 3.67 0.99 3.30
C ASP A 383 5.04 1.32 2.71
N ILE A 384 5.69 2.33 3.27
CA ILE A 384 7.02 2.79 2.85
C ILE A 384 7.91 2.84 4.07
N PHE A 385 9.06 2.16 4.00
CA PHE A 385 10.13 2.31 4.99
C PHE A 385 11.36 2.94 4.35
N ILE A 386 11.87 4.00 4.97
CA ILE A 386 13.02 4.75 4.50
C ILE A 386 14.08 4.79 5.60
N LYS A 387 15.16 4.04 5.38
CA LYS A 387 16.37 4.15 6.19
C LYS A 387 17.23 5.28 5.64
N VAL A 388 17.36 6.37 6.40
CA VAL A 388 18.08 7.57 5.99
C VAL A 388 19.57 7.41 6.32
N PRO A 389 20.47 7.35 5.31
CA PRO A 389 21.89 7.08 5.55
C PRO A 389 22.54 8.12 6.46
N ARG A 390 23.30 7.64 7.44
CA ARG A 390 24.08 8.48 8.39
C ARG A 390 23.25 9.51 9.19
N ALA A 391 21.92 9.45 9.13
CA ALA A 391 21.05 10.34 9.90
C ALA A 391 20.97 9.86 11.35
N GLN A 392 20.95 10.82 12.28
CA GLN A 392 20.77 10.59 13.71
C GLN A 392 19.28 10.59 14.08
N HIS A 393 18.98 10.28 15.34
CA HIS A 393 17.66 10.56 15.92
C HIS A 393 17.35 12.05 15.74
N ALA A 394 16.09 12.41 15.50
CA ALA A 394 15.67 13.80 15.33
C ALA A 394 16.37 14.58 14.18
N PHE A 395 16.78 13.88 13.12
CA PHE A 395 17.46 14.47 11.95
C PHE A 395 16.67 15.60 11.25
N ASN A 396 15.36 15.69 11.47
CA ASN A 396 14.45 16.64 10.84
C ASN A 396 14.09 17.85 11.73
N VAL A 397 14.61 17.93 12.95
CA VAL A 397 14.42 19.09 13.84
C VAL A 397 15.18 20.32 13.32
N PHE A 398 16.36 20.12 12.73
CA PHE A 398 17.13 21.18 12.08
C PHE A 398 16.74 21.28 10.61
N SER A 399 16.57 22.50 10.10
CA SER A 399 16.39 22.71 8.67
C SER A 399 17.70 22.39 7.94
N SER A 400 17.74 21.25 7.27
CA SER A 400 18.82 20.80 6.40
C SER A 400 18.25 20.38 5.04
N PRO A 401 19.08 20.24 3.99
CA PRO A 401 18.65 19.63 2.73
C PRO A 401 17.98 18.27 2.92
N ARG A 402 18.43 17.45 3.86
CA ARG A 402 17.81 16.17 4.21
C ARG A 402 16.43 16.35 4.86
N ALA A 403 16.30 17.26 5.82
CA ALA A 403 15.03 17.52 6.50
C ALA A 403 13.96 18.02 5.53
N LEU A 404 14.32 18.90 4.60
CA LEU A 404 13.40 19.37 3.56
C LEU A 404 13.03 18.26 2.57
N ALA A 405 13.98 17.40 2.16
CA ALA A 405 13.68 16.27 1.29
C ALA A 405 12.76 15.24 1.98
N TYR A 406 12.91 15.06 3.29
CA TYR A 406 11.96 14.30 4.11
C TYR A 406 10.55 14.92 4.04
N GLY A 407 10.41 16.23 4.27
CA GLY A 407 9.11 16.90 4.15
C GLY A 407 8.48 16.79 2.76
N ASP A 408 9.28 16.89 1.69
CA ASP A 408 8.80 16.67 0.31
C ASP A 408 8.27 15.24 0.11
N THR A 409 8.90 14.26 0.77
CA THR A 409 8.48 12.85 0.74
C THR A 409 7.18 12.62 1.50
N VAL A 410 7.03 13.28 2.65
CA VAL A 410 5.76 13.28 3.40
C VAL A 410 4.65 13.83 2.53
N VAL A 411 4.87 14.96 1.84
CA VAL A 411 3.88 15.53 0.90
C VAL A 411 3.51 14.53 -0.20
N ALA A 412 4.48 13.84 -0.80
CA ALA A 412 4.20 12.85 -1.83
C ALA A 412 3.33 11.69 -1.32
N PHE A 413 3.54 11.25 -0.08
CA PHE A 413 2.70 10.26 0.58
C PHE A 413 1.29 10.80 0.85
N LEU A 414 1.17 12.03 1.33
CA LEU A 414 -0.11 12.70 1.56
C LEU A 414 -0.94 12.85 0.27
N ASP A 415 -0.30 13.21 -0.85
CA ASP A 415 -0.96 13.27 -2.16
C ASP A 415 -1.52 11.90 -2.57
N ALA A 416 -0.78 10.82 -2.33
CA ALA A 416 -1.26 9.45 -2.60
C ALA A 416 -2.46 9.08 -1.72
N ILE A 417 -2.47 9.48 -0.44
CA ILE A 417 -3.62 9.30 0.45
C ILE A 417 -4.84 10.07 -0.06
N LEU A 418 -4.69 11.34 -0.46
CA LEU A 418 -5.80 12.13 -0.98
C LEU A 418 -6.40 11.54 -2.25
N ASN A 419 -5.54 11.10 -3.18
CA ASN A 419 -6.00 10.43 -4.39
C ASN A 419 -6.82 9.17 -4.08
N LYS A 420 -6.39 8.38 -3.10
CA LYS A 420 -7.15 7.21 -2.61
C LYS A 420 -8.50 7.63 -2.02
N VAL A 421 -8.53 8.61 -1.13
CA VAL A 421 -9.77 9.06 -0.47
C VAL A 421 -10.75 9.62 -1.50
N HIS A 422 -10.29 10.46 -2.44
CA HIS A 422 -11.14 10.99 -3.50
C HIS A 422 -11.70 9.87 -4.40
N ALA A 423 -10.89 8.87 -4.76
CA ALA A 423 -11.36 7.73 -5.53
C ALA A 423 -12.44 6.93 -4.77
N GLN A 424 -12.27 6.71 -3.47
CA GLN A 424 -13.26 6.04 -2.62
C GLN A 424 -14.56 6.84 -2.49
N GLN A 425 -14.47 8.15 -2.33
CA GLN A 425 -15.64 9.03 -2.25
C GLN A 425 -16.39 9.10 -3.58
N ALA A 426 -15.68 9.16 -4.71
CA ALA A 426 -16.27 9.12 -6.04
C ALA A 426 -17.03 7.81 -6.29
N ALA A 427 -16.45 6.66 -5.89
CA ALA A 427 -17.12 5.37 -5.96
C ALA A 427 -18.40 5.31 -5.09
N GLN A 428 -18.34 5.84 -3.86
CA GLN A 428 -19.51 5.89 -2.96
C GLN A 428 -20.61 6.86 -3.43
N ALA A 429 -20.26 8.01 -4.01
CA ALA A 429 -21.21 8.96 -4.57
C ALA A 429 -21.97 8.38 -5.77
N THR A 430 -21.25 7.61 -6.61
CA THR A 430 -21.84 6.89 -7.75
C THR A 430 -22.82 5.82 -7.30
N GLN A 431 -22.57 5.16 -6.15
CA GLN A 431 -23.53 4.23 -5.53
C GLN A 431 -24.77 4.92 -4.92
N LYS A 432 -24.63 6.10 -4.30
CA LYS A 432 -25.76 6.85 -3.71
C LYS A 432 -26.66 7.53 -4.75
N GLY A 433 -26.13 7.90 -5.92
CA GLY A 433 -26.90 8.51 -7.01
C GLY A 433 -27.98 7.60 -7.61
N ASN A 434 -27.91 6.28 -7.38
CA ASN A 434 -28.87 5.31 -7.89
C ASN A 434 -30.06 5.02 -6.95
N PHE A 435 -30.23 5.74 -5.84
CA PHE A 435 -31.25 5.43 -4.82
C PHE A 435 -32.48 6.36 -4.80
N VAL A 436 -32.64 7.26 -5.77
CA VAL A 436 -33.85 8.09 -5.91
C VAL A 436 -34.43 7.89 -7.30
N ILE A 437 -35.31 6.90 -7.46
CA ILE A 437 -36.45 6.86 -8.40
C ILE A 437 -37.27 5.57 -8.15
N LEU A 438 -38.59 5.76 -7.98
CA LEU A 438 -39.72 4.80 -8.00
C LEU A 438 -40.02 3.90 -6.77
N ILE A 439 -40.86 4.45 -5.88
CA ILE A 439 -41.86 3.68 -5.10
C ILE A 439 -43.20 3.76 -5.88
N LEU A 440 -43.80 2.61 -6.23
CA LEU A 440 -45.26 2.41 -6.35
C LEU A 440 -45.64 0.90 -6.50
N LYS A 441 -46.30 0.38 -5.44
CA LYS A 441 -47.34 -0.69 -5.32
C LYS A 441 -47.37 -1.96 -6.23
N MET A 442 -47.12 -3.11 -5.58
CA MET A 442 -47.82 -4.44 -5.49
C MET A 442 -49.08 -4.77 -6.36
N PRO A 443 -49.59 -6.04 -6.42
CA PRO A 443 -49.03 -7.41 -6.29
C PRO A 443 -49.64 -8.45 -7.30
N LEU A 444 -49.25 -9.75 -7.27
CA LEU A 444 -50.15 -10.95 -7.37
C LEU A 444 -49.41 -12.31 -7.28
N LYS A 445 -50.18 -13.36 -6.95
CA LYS A 445 -49.86 -14.60 -6.21
C LYS A 445 -49.73 -15.89 -7.05
N ARG A 446 -49.02 -16.89 -6.46
CA ARG A 446 -49.23 -18.38 -6.47
C ARG A 446 -49.00 -19.13 -7.82
N LYS A 447 -48.42 -20.34 -7.87
CA LYS A 447 -48.65 -21.58 -7.09
C LYS A 447 -47.49 -22.61 -7.31
N GLN A 448 -47.30 -23.50 -6.33
CA GLN A 448 -46.40 -24.68 -6.33
C GLN A 448 -46.89 -25.83 -7.24
N SER A 449 -45.98 -26.71 -7.72
CA SER A 449 -45.91 -28.15 -7.32
C SER A 449 -44.94 -29.03 -8.17
N HIS A 450 -44.03 -29.70 -7.47
CA HIS A 450 -43.52 -31.09 -7.54
C HIS A 450 -43.06 -31.85 -8.83
N PHE A 451 -41.78 -32.27 -8.74
CA PHE A 451 -41.14 -33.60 -8.93
C PHE A 451 -40.95 -34.31 -10.29
N SER A 452 -39.66 -34.65 -10.49
CA SER A 452 -39.08 -35.96 -10.91
C SER A 452 -38.50 -36.11 -12.34
N THR A 453 -37.20 -36.43 -12.34
CA THR A 453 -36.43 -37.34 -13.22
C THR A 453 -36.91 -37.62 -14.66
N GLN A 454 -36.05 -37.30 -15.65
CA GLN A 454 -35.46 -38.30 -16.56
C GLN A 454 -34.38 -37.71 -17.48
N ARG A 455 -33.22 -38.39 -17.51
CA ARG A 455 -32.21 -38.32 -18.58
C ARG A 455 -32.82 -38.86 -19.87
N GLY A 456 -32.51 -38.23 -21.01
CA GLY A 456 -32.54 -38.85 -22.33
C GLY A 456 -33.44 -38.16 -23.36
N ASN A 457 -32.79 -37.40 -24.25
CA ASN A 457 -33.13 -37.13 -25.67
C ASN A 457 -32.79 -35.69 -26.08
N LEU A 458 -31.49 -35.35 -26.05
CA LEU A 458 -30.96 -34.28 -26.92
C LEU A 458 -30.51 -34.95 -28.22
N LEU A 459 -31.30 -34.80 -29.28
CA LEU A 459 -30.86 -34.69 -30.68
C LEU A 459 -32.11 -34.46 -31.53
N LYS A 460 -32.08 -33.38 -32.33
CA LYS A 460 -33.11 -32.86 -33.25
C LYS A 460 -34.17 -31.93 -32.64
N LYS A 461 -33.79 -30.66 -32.49
CA LYS A 461 -34.58 -29.52 -32.98
C LYS A 461 -33.66 -28.31 -33.13
N THR A 462 -33.16 -28.12 -34.35
CA THR A 462 -32.84 -26.81 -34.89
C THR A 462 -34.13 -25.98 -34.81
N ARG A 463 -34.26 -25.20 -33.73
CA ARG A 463 -35.25 -24.14 -33.58
C ARG A 463 -34.50 -22.83 -33.46
N GLU A 464 -35.01 -21.84 -34.16
CA GLU A 464 -34.58 -20.44 -34.14
C GLU A 464 -34.15 -20.02 -32.74
N VAL A 465 -32.91 -19.52 -32.63
CA VAL A 465 -32.37 -18.96 -31.39
C VAL A 465 -33.04 -17.61 -31.17
N ASP A 466 -34.26 -17.64 -30.64
CA ASP A 466 -34.94 -16.46 -30.14
C ASP A 466 -34.11 -15.86 -28.99
N SER A 467 -33.58 -14.68 -29.28
CA SER A 467 -32.82 -13.72 -28.47
C SER A 467 -32.42 -14.15 -27.05
N ILE A 468 -31.18 -14.63 -26.88
CA ILE A 468 -30.48 -14.45 -25.60
C ILE A 468 -30.52 -12.96 -25.30
N THR A 469 -30.97 -12.57 -24.10
CA THR A 469 -30.98 -11.18 -23.63
C THR A 469 -29.86 -10.95 -22.62
N ALA A 470 -29.49 -9.70 -22.37
CA ALA A 470 -28.56 -9.35 -21.29
C ALA A 470 -29.01 -9.89 -19.91
N GLU A 471 -30.32 -9.90 -19.67
CA GLU A 471 -30.94 -10.46 -18.46
C GLU A 471 -30.78 -11.99 -18.36
N THR A 472 -30.83 -12.67 -19.51
CA THR A 472 -30.57 -14.12 -19.59
C THR A 472 -29.14 -14.44 -19.17
N ILE A 473 -28.16 -13.64 -19.61
CA ILE A 473 -26.73 -13.82 -19.27
C ILE A 473 -26.50 -13.66 -17.77
N ASN A 474 -27.14 -12.67 -17.15
CA ASN A 474 -26.98 -12.44 -15.72
C ASN A 474 -27.69 -13.47 -14.87
N THR A 475 -28.90 -13.86 -15.25
CA THR A 475 -29.62 -14.96 -14.59
C THR A 475 -28.84 -16.26 -14.70
N TRP A 476 -28.22 -16.49 -15.86
CA TRP A 476 -27.33 -17.63 -16.08
C TRP A 476 -26.08 -17.55 -15.20
N ALA A 477 -25.34 -16.44 -15.18
CA ALA A 477 -24.11 -16.28 -14.40
C ALA A 477 -24.34 -16.33 -12.87
N LEU A 478 -25.48 -15.84 -12.38
CA LEU A 478 -25.83 -15.80 -10.96
C LEU A 478 -26.60 -17.03 -10.48
N HIS A 479 -26.85 -18.02 -11.35
CA HIS A 479 -27.69 -19.16 -11.01
C HIS A 479 -27.08 -19.98 -9.85
N PRO A 480 -27.80 -20.18 -8.73
CA PRO A 480 -27.26 -20.89 -7.56
C PRO A 480 -26.80 -22.31 -7.86
N GLY A 481 -27.47 -22.99 -8.80
CA GLY A 481 -27.09 -24.34 -9.23
C GLY A 481 -25.71 -24.41 -9.90
N ALA A 482 -25.23 -23.32 -10.51
CA ALA A 482 -23.89 -23.30 -11.11
C ALA A 482 -22.78 -23.34 -10.06
N PHE A 483 -22.97 -22.59 -8.97
CA PHE A 483 -22.06 -22.63 -7.83
C PHE A 483 -22.15 -23.96 -7.08
N ALA A 484 -23.33 -24.58 -7.01
CA ALA A 484 -23.47 -25.91 -6.40
C ALA A 484 -22.65 -26.98 -7.15
N VAL A 485 -22.73 -27.02 -8.49
CA VAL A 485 -21.93 -27.97 -9.30
C VAL A 485 -20.44 -27.65 -9.20
N ALA A 486 -20.05 -26.38 -9.28
CA ALA A 486 -18.64 -25.98 -9.16
C ALA A 486 -18.05 -26.30 -7.77
N LEU A 487 -18.84 -26.23 -6.70
CA LEU A 487 -18.39 -26.62 -5.36
C LEU A 487 -18.33 -28.14 -5.19
N ASP A 488 -19.24 -28.88 -5.83
CA ASP A 488 -19.26 -30.35 -5.83
C ASP A 488 -18.01 -30.95 -6.49
N GLU A 489 -17.46 -30.31 -7.55
CA GLU A 489 -16.17 -30.70 -8.15
C GLU A 489 -15.00 -30.68 -7.15
N PHE A 490 -15.10 -29.89 -6.08
CA PHE A 490 -14.11 -29.84 -5.00
C PHE A 490 -14.60 -30.52 -3.71
N ASP A 491 -15.63 -31.38 -3.79
CA ASP A 491 -16.27 -32.05 -2.64
C ASP A 491 -16.81 -31.08 -1.56
N LEU A 492 -17.04 -29.80 -1.89
CA LEU A 492 -17.55 -28.82 -0.94
C LEU A 492 -19.08 -28.87 -0.85
N ASN A 493 -19.59 -28.68 0.37
CA ASN A 493 -21.03 -28.54 0.58
C ASN A 493 -21.55 -27.30 -0.18
N PRO A 494 -22.59 -27.39 -1.03
CA PRO A 494 -23.16 -26.24 -1.71
C PRO A 494 -23.64 -25.12 -0.79
N ASN A 495 -23.96 -25.44 0.47
CA ASN A 495 -24.38 -24.48 1.50
C ASN A 495 -23.21 -23.94 2.33
N VAL A 496 -21.96 -24.24 1.97
CA VAL A 496 -20.77 -23.73 2.67
C VAL A 496 -20.83 -22.21 2.74
N SER A 497 -20.55 -21.64 3.90
CA SER A 497 -20.54 -20.18 4.12
C SER A 497 -19.17 -19.79 4.64
N VAL A 498 -18.37 -19.18 3.76
CA VAL A 498 -17.01 -18.73 4.07
C VAL A 498 -16.96 -17.23 3.84
N THR A 499 -16.52 -16.48 4.83
CA THR A 499 -16.38 -15.03 4.75
C THR A 499 -15.19 -14.62 3.88
N ALA A 500 -15.18 -13.38 3.37
CA ALA A 500 -14.05 -12.86 2.62
C ALA A 500 -12.73 -12.89 3.42
N ASN A 501 -12.80 -12.69 4.74
CA ASN A 501 -11.63 -12.74 5.62
C ASN A 501 -11.08 -14.18 5.77
N GLU A 502 -11.97 -15.17 5.88
CA GLU A 502 -11.57 -16.58 5.95
C GLU A 502 -10.95 -17.06 4.63
N LEU A 503 -11.50 -16.64 3.48
CA LEU A 503 -10.90 -16.94 2.17
C LEU A 503 -9.51 -16.32 2.01
N LEU A 504 -9.31 -15.10 2.51
CA LEU A 504 -8.00 -14.45 2.46
C LEU A 504 -6.98 -15.18 3.33
N GLN A 505 -7.36 -15.59 4.55
CA GLN A 505 -6.49 -16.39 5.41
C GLN A 505 -6.18 -17.77 4.77
N ALA A 506 -7.17 -18.40 4.13
CA ALA A 506 -6.98 -19.65 3.41
C ALA A 506 -5.97 -19.49 2.27
N GLN A 507 -6.07 -18.41 1.50
CA GLN A 507 -5.13 -18.08 0.43
C GLN A 507 -3.70 -17.79 0.94
N GLN A 508 -3.57 -17.11 2.08
CA GLN A 508 -2.27 -16.90 2.73
C GLN A 508 -1.61 -18.22 3.15
N ILE A 509 -2.40 -19.16 3.68
CA ILE A 509 -1.91 -20.50 4.04
C ILE A 509 -1.44 -21.26 2.80
N LEU A 510 -2.21 -21.22 1.70
CA LEU A 510 -1.80 -21.84 0.44
C LEU A 510 -0.48 -21.24 -0.06
N SER A 511 -0.29 -19.93 0.06
CA SER A 511 0.95 -19.24 -0.34
C SER A 511 2.14 -19.67 0.50
N GLN A 512 1.96 -19.75 1.83
CA GLN A 512 2.98 -20.26 2.74
C GLN A 512 3.38 -21.71 2.41
N LEU A 513 2.39 -22.59 2.20
CA LEU A 513 2.62 -23.97 1.81
C LEU A 513 3.33 -24.07 0.45
N THR A 514 2.96 -23.26 -0.54
CA THR A 514 3.66 -23.23 -1.83
C THR A 514 5.13 -22.90 -1.64
N HIS A 515 5.44 -21.84 -0.89
CA HIS A 515 6.81 -21.41 -0.66
C HIS A 515 7.64 -22.51 0.05
N LEU A 516 7.06 -23.14 1.06
CA LEU A 516 7.70 -24.23 1.80
C LEU A 516 7.97 -25.46 0.92
N ILE A 517 7.03 -25.85 0.05
CA ILE A 517 7.22 -26.99 -0.88
C ILE A 517 8.28 -26.66 -1.93
N MET A 518 8.26 -25.44 -2.49
CA MET A 518 9.19 -25.00 -3.53
C MET A 518 10.64 -24.89 -3.04
N LEU A 519 10.87 -24.60 -1.76
CA LEU A 519 12.22 -24.48 -1.19
C LEU A 519 12.96 -25.81 -1.00
N GLY A 520 12.29 -26.95 -1.15
CA GLY A 520 12.92 -28.29 -1.18
C GLY A 520 13.57 -28.77 0.13
N GLY A 521 13.67 -27.93 1.15
CA GLY A 521 14.00 -28.33 2.52
C GLY A 521 12.76 -28.89 3.18
N GLY A 522 12.71 -30.20 3.43
CA GLY A 522 11.52 -30.91 3.92
C GLY A 522 10.74 -30.14 5.01
N ILE A 523 9.42 -30.03 4.82
CA ILE A 523 8.52 -29.34 5.74
C ILE A 523 8.39 -30.18 7.01
N ALA A 524 8.60 -29.56 8.18
CA ALA A 524 8.36 -30.23 9.45
C ALA A 524 6.92 -30.79 9.50
N PRO A 525 6.71 -32.08 9.82
CA PRO A 525 5.39 -32.70 9.79
C PRO A 525 4.32 -31.94 10.57
N ASP A 526 4.68 -31.40 11.75
CA ASP A 526 3.77 -30.63 12.61
C ASP A 526 3.32 -29.31 11.95
N VAL A 527 4.22 -28.65 11.22
CA VAL A 527 3.91 -27.40 10.49
C VAL A 527 3.00 -27.69 9.30
N LEU A 528 3.30 -28.73 8.53
CA LEU A 528 2.47 -29.17 7.41
C LEU A 528 1.06 -29.55 7.87
N HIS A 529 0.96 -30.29 8.98
CA HIS A 529 -0.31 -30.69 9.58
C HIS A 529 -1.10 -29.47 10.06
N SER A 530 -0.47 -28.57 10.83
CA SER A 530 -1.13 -27.38 11.37
C SER A 530 -1.65 -26.45 10.27
N LEU A 531 -0.87 -26.21 9.22
CA LEU A 531 -1.28 -25.37 8.09
C LEU A 531 -2.41 -26.02 7.29
N SER A 532 -2.32 -27.33 7.00
CA SER A 532 -3.38 -28.05 6.28
C SER A 532 -4.70 -28.06 7.06
N GLU A 533 -4.63 -28.32 8.37
CA GLU A 533 -5.82 -28.33 9.24
C GLU A 533 -6.48 -26.95 9.32
N ARG A 534 -5.69 -25.88 9.47
CA ARG A 534 -6.19 -24.50 9.46
C ARG A 534 -6.85 -24.14 8.14
N PHE A 535 -6.25 -24.54 7.01
CA PHE A 535 -6.85 -24.33 5.69
C PHE A 535 -8.21 -25.04 5.57
N HIS A 536 -8.28 -26.30 5.98
CA HIS A 536 -9.54 -27.06 5.95
C HIS A 536 -10.60 -26.46 6.86
N ALA A 537 -10.23 -25.97 8.05
CA ALA A 537 -11.16 -25.32 8.95
C ALA A 537 -11.75 -24.04 8.35
N LEU A 538 -10.91 -23.18 7.75
CA LEU A 538 -11.33 -21.92 7.14
C LEU A 538 -12.23 -22.12 5.93
N THR A 539 -11.94 -23.13 5.11
CA THR A 539 -12.70 -23.43 3.88
C THR A 539 -13.87 -24.38 4.11
N GLN A 540 -14.02 -24.90 5.33
CA GLN A 540 -14.96 -25.98 5.69
C GLN A 540 -14.83 -27.22 4.79
N TYR A 541 -13.59 -27.54 4.42
CA TYR A 541 -13.27 -28.70 3.60
C TYR A 541 -13.57 -30.01 4.36
N PRO A 542 -14.26 -30.99 3.76
CA PRO A 542 -14.74 -32.17 4.49
C PRO A 542 -13.61 -33.11 4.93
N PHE A 543 -12.50 -33.17 4.21
CA PHE A 543 -11.39 -34.09 4.50
C PHE A 543 -10.34 -33.44 5.40
N LYS A 544 -10.68 -33.22 6.67
CA LYS A 544 -9.83 -32.49 7.64
C LYS A 544 -8.42 -33.05 7.80
N ASN A 545 -8.21 -34.34 7.54
CA ASN A 545 -6.93 -35.05 7.69
C ASN A 545 -6.10 -35.10 6.40
N GLU A 546 -6.56 -34.51 5.28
CA GLU A 546 -5.73 -34.42 4.08
C GLU A 546 -4.48 -33.54 4.38
N LEU A 547 -3.31 -33.92 3.85
CA LEU A 547 -2.11 -33.09 3.97
C LEU A 547 -1.81 -32.44 2.62
N LEU A 548 -1.68 -31.12 2.60
CA LEU A 548 -1.39 -30.32 1.43
C LEU A 548 0.11 -30.30 1.13
N ARG A 549 0.61 -31.44 0.64
CA ARG A 549 2.06 -31.73 0.53
C ARG A 549 2.63 -31.62 -0.89
N SER A 550 1.80 -31.40 -1.89
CA SER A 550 2.23 -31.32 -3.29
C SER A 550 1.71 -30.07 -3.98
N LEU A 551 2.48 -29.60 -4.96
CA LEU A 551 2.13 -28.45 -5.78
C LEU A 551 0.80 -28.65 -6.54
N LEU A 552 0.50 -29.90 -6.93
CA LEU A 552 -0.76 -30.26 -7.59
C LEU A 552 -1.96 -30.10 -6.66
N GLN A 553 -1.87 -30.61 -5.42
CA GLN A 553 -2.94 -30.40 -4.43
C GLN A 553 -3.16 -28.91 -4.13
N LEU A 554 -2.08 -28.12 -4.05
CA LEU A 554 -2.20 -26.68 -3.83
C LEU A 554 -2.87 -25.97 -5.01
N GLU A 555 -2.57 -26.35 -6.26
CA GLU A 555 -3.24 -25.83 -7.46
C GLU A 555 -4.74 -26.06 -7.40
N GLU A 556 -5.19 -27.29 -7.13
CA GLU A 556 -6.62 -27.62 -6.94
C GLU A 556 -7.26 -26.78 -5.84
N LYS A 557 -6.56 -26.56 -4.71
CA LYS A 557 -7.08 -25.74 -3.60
C LYS A 557 -7.13 -24.24 -3.93
N TYR A 558 -6.22 -23.71 -4.76
CA TYR A 558 -6.31 -22.33 -5.26
C TYR A 558 -7.55 -22.14 -6.14
N GLU A 559 -7.84 -23.09 -7.03
CA GLU A 559 -9.04 -23.06 -7.87
C GLU A 559 -10.31 -23.10 -7.01
N MET A 560 -10.35 -23.98 -6.00
CA MET A 560 -11.43 -24.06 -5.03
C MET A 560 -11.68 -22.72 -4.32
N VAL A 561 -10.62 -22.05 -3.83
CA VAL A 561 -10.72 -20.73 -3.19
C VAL A 561 -11.23 -19.67 -4.18
N GLY A 562 -10.82 -19.74 -5.46
CA GLY A 562 -11.33 -18.87 -6.51
C GLY A 562 -12.84 -19.02 -6.74
N VAL A 563 -13.36 -20.24 -6.72
CA VAL A 563 -14.82 -20.50 -6.82
C VAL A 563 -15.57 -19.93 -5.61
N LEU A 564 -15.05 -20.11 -4.40
CA LEU A 564 -15.66 -19.53 -3.19
C LEU A 564 -15.65 -17.99 -3.22
N TYR A 565 -14.56 -17.39 -3.70
CA TYR A 565 -14.43 -15.94 -3.83
C TYR A 565 -15.43 -15.36 -4.82
N THR A 566 -15.53 -15.96 -6.02
CA THR A 566 -16.49 -15.52 -7.05
C THR A 566 -17.94 -15.70 -6.60
N ARG A 567 -18.24 -16.74 -5.81
CA ARG A 567 -19.56 -16.92 -5.17
C ARG A 567 -19.88 -15.81 -4.17
N ASN A 568 -18.93 -15.42 -3.31
CA ASN A 568 -19.14 -14.33 -2.36
C ASN A 568 -19.44 -13.01 -3.07
N ILE A 569 -18.73 -12.72 -4.16
CA ILE A 569 -19.03 -11.56 -5.01
C ILE A 569 -20.45 -11.69 -5.58
N ALA A 570 -20.79 -12.83 -6.17
CA ALA A 570 -22.12 -13.05 -6.74
C ALA A 570 -23.26 -12.86 -5.72
N GLN A 571 -23.08 -13.33 -4.48
CA GLN A 571 -24.05 -13.15 -3.39
C GLN A 571 -24.14 -11.70 -2.89
N SER A 572 -23.06 -10.92 -3.03
CA SER A 572 -23.05 -9.49 -2.65
C SER A 572 -23.79 -8.58 -3.64
N ILE A 573 -24.17 -9.07 -4.81
CA ILE A 573 -24.85 -8.29 -5.85
C ILE A 573 -26.33 -8.08 -5.46
N VAL A 574 -26.61 -6.91 -4.88
CA VAL A 574 -27.95 -6.51 -4.41
C VAL A 574 -28.95 -6.30 -5.55
N CYS A 575 -28.47 -5.92 -6.74
CA CYS A 575 -29.32 -5.58 -7.89
C CYS A 575 -28.82 -6.24 -9.19
N PRO A 576 -29.23 -7.49 -9.49
CA PRO A 576 -28.81 -8.24 -10.69
C PRO A 576 -29.09 -7.53 -12.03
N SER A 577 -30.11 -6.67 -12.08
CA SER A 577 -30.44 -5.88 -13.26
C SER A 577 -29.35 -4.85 -13.63
N ALA A 578 -28.53 -4.41 -12.68
CA ALA A 578 -27.44 -3.46 -12.94
C ALA A 578 -26.35 -4.05 -13.84
N LEU A 579 -26.09 -5.36 -13.75
CA LEU A 579 -25.21 -6.06 -14.69
C LEU A 579 -25.82 -6.17 -16.09
N SER A 580 -27.15 -6.23 -16.19
CA SER A 580 -27.86 -6.37 -17.47
C SER A 580 -27.85 -5.07 -18.25
N GLN A 581 -27.90 -3.94 -17.54
CA GLN A 581 -27.84 -2.60 -18.14
C GLN A 581 -26.47 -2.26 -18.73
N GLN A 582 -25.40 -2.94 -18.29
CA GLN A 582 -24.05 -2.77 -18.82
C GLN A 582 -23.84 -3.50 -20.15
N LEU A 583 -24.67 -4.49 -20.48
CA LEU A 583 -24.52 -5.31 -21.69
C LEU A 583 -25.43 -4.80 -22.81
N LYS A 584 -24.82 -4.30 -23.87
CA LYS A 584 -25.53 -3.91 -25.11
C LYS A 584 -25.19 -4.88 -26.23
N LEU A 585 -26.21 -5.41 -26.89
CA LEU A 585 -26.02 -6.27 -28.06
C LEU A 585 -25.31 -5.48 -29.17
N LEU A 586 -24.25 -6.06 -29.73
CA LEU A 586 -23.44 -5.39 -30.75
C LEU A 586 -24.27 -5.18 -32.04
N PRO A 587 -24.24 -3.98 -32.66
CA PRO A 587 -25.01 -3.69 -33.88
C PRO A 587 -24.72 -4.66 -35.02
N ARG A 588 -25.72 -4.96 -35.85
CA ARG A 588 -25.66 -6.03 -36.88
C ARG A 588 -24.43 -5.97 -37.81
N GLN A 589 -24.00 -4.77 -38.20
CA GLN A 589 -22.84 -4.57 -39.09
C GLN A 589 -21.51 -4.90 -38.40
N GLU A 590 -21.31 -4.39 -37.18
CA GLU A 590 -20.13 -4.67 -36.36
C GLU A 590 -20.09 -6.12 -35.90
N ASN A 591 -21.25 -6.66 -35.51
CA ASN A 591 -21.44 -8.05 -35.12
C ASN A 591 -21.04 -9.01 -36.25
N THR A 592 -21.45 -8.75 -37.50
CA THR A 592 -21.07 -9.61 -38.63
C THR A 592 -19.55 -9.66 -38.84
N THR A 593 -18.87 -8.53 -38.67
CA THR A 593 -17.41 -8.43 -38.85
C THR A 593 -16.66 -9.11 -37.71
N MET A 594 -17.10 -8.86 -36.46
CA MET A 594 -16.57 -9.49 -35.26
C MET A 594 -16.78 -11.01 -35.29
N LEU A 595 -17.99 -11.47 -35.63
CA LEU A 595 -18.32 -12.90 -35.73
C LEU A 595 -17.46 -13.61 -36.78
N ARG A 596 -17.16 -12.96 -37.91
CA ARG A 596 -16.24 -13.52 -38.92
C ARG A 596 -14.80 -13.61 -38.40
N ALA A 597 -14.34 -12.62 -37.64
CA ALA A 597 -13.03 -12.64 -36.99
C ALA A 597 -12.93 -13.77 -35.95
N LEU A 598 -13.91 -13.87 -35.04
CA LEU A 598 -13.97 -14.91 -34.01
C LEU A 598 -13.98 -16.31 -34.62
N ARG A 599 -14.88 -16.57 -35.58
CA ARG A 599 -14.97 -17.88 -36.27
C ARG A 599 -13.68 -18.30 -36.95
N SER A 600 -12.89 -17.35 -37.46
CA SER A 600 -11.62 -17.66 -38.12
C SER A 600 -10.55 -18.21 -37.17
N THR A 601 -10.69 -17.98 -35.86
CA THR A 601 -9.73 -18.45 -34.83
C THR A 601 -10.30 -19.55 -33.92
N MET A 602 -11.47 -20.10 -34.25
CA MET A 602 -12.10 -21.19 -33.48
C MET A 602 -11.46 -22.56 -33.73
N GLY A 603 -10.67 -22.73 -34.78
CA GLY A 603 -9.95 -23.98 -35.05
C GLY A 603 -10.88 -25.20 -35.08
N LYS A 604 -10.61 -26.19 -34.22
CA LYS A 604 -11.41 -27.41 -34.07
C LYS A 604 -12.55 -27.28 -33.05
N ALA A 605 -12.71 -26.13 -32.41
CA ALA A 605 -13.73 -25.94 -31.39
C ALA A 605 -15.14 -25.99 -32.01
N ASN A 606 -15.96 -26.92 -31.51
CA ASN A 606 -17.35 -27.07 -31.90
C ASN A 606 -18.24 -26.25 -30.96
N ALA A 607 -18.41 -24.96 -31.26
CA ALA A 607 -19.30 -24.07 -30.51
C ALA A 607 -20.04 -23.12 -31.47
N ALA A 608 -21.30 -22.84 -31.19
CA ALA A 608 -22.12 -21.91 -31.96
C ALA A 608 -22.23 -20.57 -31.22
N ILE A 609 -21.61 -19.50 -31.75
CA ILE A 609 -21.76 -18.15 -31.18
C ILE A 609 -23.23 -17.73 -31.25
N THR A 610 -23.82 -17.45 -30.09
CA THR A 610 -25.23 -17.08 -29.92
C THR A 610 -25.42 -15.58 -29.71
N GLY A 611 -24.39 -14.85 -29.28
CA GLY A 611 -24.47 -13.40 -29.06
C GLY A 611 -23.10 -12.75 -28.84
N ILE A 612 -23.00 -11.47 -29.20
CA ILE A 612 -21.83 -10.62 -28.95
C ILE A 612 -22.33 -9.33 -28.30
N TRP A 613 -21.84 -9.05 -27.11
CA TRP A 613 -22.34 -8.00 -26.24
C TRP A 613 -21.21 -7.03 -25.93
N SER A 614 -21.36 -5.75 -26.23
CA SER A 614 -20.47 -4.70 -25.74
C SER A 614 -20.77 -4.38 -24.28
N ILE A 615 -19.73 -4.11 -23.50
CA ILE A 615 -19.82 -3.71 -22.10
C ILE A 615 -19.67 -2.20 -22.00
N GLU A 616 -20.66 -1.51 -21.42
CA GLU A 616 -20.59 -0.09 -21.11
C GLU A 616 -19.96 0.12 -19.73
N SER A 617 -18.69 0.53 -19.72
CA SER A 617 -17.98 0.83 -18.47
C SER A 617 -18.43 2.19 -17.91
N PRO A 618 -18.67 2.34 -16.59
CA PRO A 618 -18.88 3.64 -15.97
C PRO A 618 -17.63 4.51 -16.16
N MET A 619 -17.84 5.75 -16.60
CA MET A 619 -16.80 6.73 -16.91
C MET A 619 -15.74 6.83 -15.81
N THR A 620 -14.53 6.34 -16.06
CA THR A 620 -13.26 6.91 -15.59
C THR A 620 -12.13 6.09 -16.18
N MET A 621 -11.44 6.61 -17.19
CA MET A 621 -9.97 6.59 -17.31
C MET A 621 -9.54 7.28 -18.62
N SER A 622 -8.33 7.83 -18.57
CA SER A 622 -7.69 8.58 -19.65
C SER A 622 -7.64 7.79 -20.94
N GLN A 623 -8.07 8.40 -22.04
CA GLN A 623 -7.86 7.91 -23.40
C GLN A 623 -6.39 7.50 -23.58
N PRO A 624 -6.10 6.27 -24.04
CA PRO A 624 -4.74 5.82 -24.26
C PRO A 624 -4.05 6.67 -25.34
N SER A 625 -2.75 6.90 -25.16
CA SER A 625 -1.95 7.65 -26.14
C SER A 625 -1.93 6.93 -27.49
N SER A 626 -2.07 7.68 -28.58
CA SER A 626 -2.24 7.22 -29.98
C SER A 626 -1.07 6.43 -30.60
N THR A 627 -0.15 5.92 -29.79
CA THR A 627 1.07 5.20 -30.22
C THR A 627 1.12 3.74 -29.75
N ASP A 628 0.24 3.31 -28.84
CA ASP A 628 0.22 1.93 -28.33
C ASP A 628 -0.59 1.00 -29.25
N THR A 629 0.00 -0.11 -29.68
CA THR A 629 -0.69 -1.13 -30.48
C THR A 629 -1.67 -1.91 -29.60
N GLN A 630 -2.94 -1.50 -29.57
CA GLN A 630 -3.99 -2.16 -28.80
C GLN A 630 -4.46 -3.44 -29.48
N GLN A 631 -4.38 -4.57 -28.79
CA GLN A 631 -4.87 -5.86 -29.28
C GLN A 631 -6.13 -6.31 -28.54
N LEU A 632 -7.10 -6.86 -29.28
CA LEU A 632 -8.27 -7.53 -28.74
C LEU A 632 -7.94 -9.02 -28.57
N LEU A 633 -7.68 -9.43 -27.33
CA LEU A 633 -7.37 -10.81 -26.97
C LEU A 633 -8.56 -11.48 -26.28
N PHE A 634 -8.52 -12.79 -26.13
CA PHE A 634 -9.60 -13.59 -25.58
C PHE A 634 -9.24 -14.11 -24.18
N HIS A 635 -10.23 -14.11 -23.29
CA HIS A 635 -10.16 -14.71 -21.97
C HIS A 635 -11.37 -15.63 -21.78
N GLY A 636 -11.12 -16.94 -21.72
CA GLY A 636 -12.15 -17.90 -21.36
C GLY A 636 -12.14 -18.17 -19.86
N THR A 637 -13.32 -18.46 -19.30
CA THR A 637 -13.50 -18.61 -17.86
C THR A 637 -14.71 -19.47 -17.52
N HIS A 638 -14.80 -19.89 -16.26
CA HIS A 638 -15.94 -20.65 -15.75
C HIS A 638 -17.17 -19.76 -15.56
N ARG A 639 -18.36 -20.36 -15.68
CA ARG A 639 -19.66 -19.68 -15.47
C ARG A 639 -19.71 -18.89 -14.16
N THR A 640 -19.17 -19.46 -13.09
CA THR A 640 -19.15 -18.87 -11.74
C THR A 640 -18.35 -17.56 -11.66
N ALA A 641 -17.36 -17.37 -12.53
CA ALA A 641 -16.52 -16.18 -12.56
C ALA A 641 -17.11 -15.04 -13.39
N VAL A 642 -18.10 -15.30 -14.25
CA VAL A 642 -18.66 -14.31 -15.19
C VAL A 642 -19.24 -13.10 -14.45
N ALA A 643 -20.05 -13.32 -13.42
CA ALA A 643 -20.63 -12.24 -12.63
C ALA A 643 -19.56 -11.41 -11.89
N ALA A 644 -18.51 -12.07 -11.38
CA ALA A 644 -17.41 -11.40 -10.69
C ALA A 644 -16.58 -10.54 -11.65
N ILE A 645 -16.27 -11.04 -12.85
CA ILE A 645 -15.53 -10.30 -13.89
C ILE A 645 -16.35 -9.11 -14.40
N LEU A 646 -17.66 -9.27 -14.60
CA LEU A 646 -18.53 -8.15 -14.98
C LEU A 646 -18.62 -7.08 -13.87
N THR A 647 -18.44 -7.46 -12.61
CA THR A 647 -18.50 -6.53 -11.47
C THR A 647 -17.15 -5.83 -11.22
N SER A 648 -16.04 -6.57 -11.32
CA SER A 648 -14.73 -6.15 -10.81
C SER A 648 -13.63 -6.08 -11.87
N GLY A 649 -13.91 -6.49 -13.11
CA GLY A 649 -12.90 -6.66 -14.15
C GLY A 649 -12.03 -7.92 -13.95
N LEU A 650 -11.02 -8.07 -14.81
CA LEU A 650 -10.03 -9.15 -14.68
C LEU A 650 -9.00 -8.77 -13.60
N CYS A 651 -8.72 -9.70 -12.70
CA CYS A 651 -7.74 -9.56 -11.64
C CYS A 651 -6.50 -10.42 -11.92
N VAL A 652 -5.35 -10.03 -11.37
CA VAL A 652 -4.12 -10.84 -11.44
C VAL A 652 -4.35 -12.18 -10.74
N GLU A 653 -3.91 -13.28 -11.38
CA GLU A 653 -3.97 -14.62 -10.80
C GLU A 653 -3.23 -14.67 -9.47
N SER A 654 -3.89 -15.24 -8.47
CA SER A 654 -3.42 -15.25 -7.09
C SER A 654 -2.68 -16.53 -6.72
N SER A 655 -2.80 -17.56 -7.56
CA SER A 655 -2.05 -18.81 -7.42
C SER A 655 -0.55 -18.61 -7.65
N TYR A 656 0.26 -19.30 -6.86
CA TYR A 656 1.72 -19.40 -7.01
C TYR A 656 2.15 -20.71 -7.71
N VAL A 657 1.18 -21.56 -8.08
CA VAL A 657 1.43 -22.93 -8.54
C VAL A 657 0.50 -23.29 -9.69
N GLY A 658 1.00 -24.08 -10.63
CA GLY A 658 0.17 -24.72 -11.63
C GLY A 658 0.57 -24.55 -13.08
N GLY A 659 -0.21 -25.21 -13.95
CA GLY A 659 0.05 -25.28 -15.39
C GLY A 659 0.03 -23.92 -16.09
N ARG A 660 -0.80 -22.99 -15.59
CA ARG A 660 -0.95 -21.62 -16.11
C ARG A 660 0.12 -20.66 -15.56
N THR A 661 0.49 -20.74 -14.29
CA THR A 661 1.45 -19.83 -13.61
C THR A 661 2.93 -20.11 -13.89
N LYS A 662 3.24 -20.95 -14.91
CA LYS A 662 4.61 -21.20 -15.43
C LYS A 662 5.37 -19.94 -15.84
N PHE A 663 4.64 -18.84 -16.03
CA PHE A 663 5.16 -17.54 -16.41
C PHE A 663 4.81 -16.47 -15.37
N GLY A 664 4.40 -16.87 -14.16
CA GLY A 664 4.19 -15.95 -13.04
C GLY A 664 2.74 -15.56 -12.76
N GLN A 665 2.56 -14.54 -11.93
CA GLN A 665 1.26 -14.04 -11.47
C GLN A 665 0.81 -12.90 -12.37
N GLY A 666 -0.09 -13.20 -13.31
CA GLY A 666 -0.59 -12.25 -14.30
C GLY A 666 -2.01 -12.57 -14.75
N ILE A 667 -2.51 -11.73 -15.64
CA ILE A 667 -3.77 -11.92 -16.36
C ILE A 667 -3.44 -12.66 -17.66
N TYR A 668 -4.03 -13.85 -17.81
CA TYR A 668 -3.79 -14.75 -18.93
C TYR A 668 -4.82 -14.53 -20.03
N LEU A 669 -4.31 -14.26 -21.24
CA LEU A 669 -5.09 -13.99 -22.44
C LEU A 669 -4.56 -14.85 -23.59
N THR A 670 -5.37 -15.06 -24.62
CA THR A 670 -4.94 -15.78 -25.84
C THR A 670 -5.42 -15.06 -27.08
N ASN A 671 -4.74 -15.29 -28.21
CA ASN A 671 -5.13 -14.75 -29.51
C ASN A 671 -5.99 -15.75 -30.33
N THR A 672 -6.39 -16.89 -29.75
CA THR A 672 -7.23 -17.89 -30.43
C THR A 672 -8.51 -18.20 -29.64
N MET A 673 -9.65 -18.21 -30.34
CA MET A 673 -10.91 -18.65 -29.74
C MET A 673 -10.88 -20.14 -29.39
N GLU A 674 -10.13 -20.97 -30.14
CA GLU A 674 -9.94 -22.39 -29.84
C GLU A 674 -9.45 -22.61 -28.39
N LYS A 675 -8.35 -21.95 -28.02
CA LYS A 675 -7.80 -22.02 -26.65
C LYS A 675 -8.72 -21.40 -25.60
N ALA A 676 -9.36 -20.27 -25.91
CA ALA A 676 -10.27 -19.63 -24.97
C ALA A 676 -11.47 -20.56 -24.65
N LEU A 677 -12.00 -21.26 -25.65
CA LEU A 677 -13.10 -22.21 -25.47
C LEU A 677 -12.68 -23.46 -24.67
N ASP A 678 -11.43 -23.93 -24.81
CA ASP A 678 -10.92 -25.05 -24.01
C ASP A 678 -10.95 -24.77 -22.50
N THR A 679 -10.85 -23.50 -22.09
CA THR A 679 -10.91 -23.10 -20.68
C THR A 679 -12.33 -23.01 -20.13
N VAL A 680 -13.35 -23.08 -21.00
CA VAL A 680 -14.76 -23.13 -20.60
C VAL A 680 -15.14 -24.60 -20.45
N SER A 681 -15.07 -25.11 -19.21
CA SER A 681 -15.35 -26.52 -18.90
C SER A 681 -16.72 -26.96 -19.43
N LYS A 682 -16.75 -28.07 -20.16
CA LYS A 682 -17.98 -28.68 -20.69
C LYS A 682 -18.87 -29.27 -19.59
N ASP A 683 -18.28 -29.69 -18.46
CA ASP A 683 -18.99 -30.36 -17.37
C ASP A 683 -19.78 -29.37 -16.49
N LEU A 684 -19.33 -28.11 -16.41
CA LEU A 684 -19.97 -27.03 -15.64
C LEU A 684 -21.07 -26.27 -16.41
N CYS A 685 -21.21 -26.54 -17.70
CA CYS A 685 -22.23 -25.95 -18.59
C CYS A 685 -23.29 -27.00 -18.95
N SER A 686 -23.93 -27.60 -17.95
CA SER A 686 -24.99 -28.61 -18.14
C SER A 686 -26.20 -28.12 -18.95
N ASP A 687 -26.35 -26.80 -19.11
CA ASP A 687 -27.35 -26.12 -19.95
C ASP A 687 -26.87 -25.80 -21.37
N GLY A 688 -25.63 -26.19 -21.71
CA GLY A 688 -25.05 -26.03 -23.05
C GLY A 688 -24.69 -24.60 -23.44
N MET A 689 -24.68 -23.63 -22.51
CA MET A 689 -24.28 -22.24 -22.78
C MET A 689 -22.90 -21.94 -22.18
N GLY A 690 -22.06 -21.16 -22.87
CA GLY A 690 -20.77 -20.69 -22.35
C GLY A 690 -20.45 -19.24 -22.72
N CYS A 691 -19.37 -18.71 -22.12
CA CYS A 691 -18.98 -17.31 -22.21
C CYS A 691 -17.47 -17.14 -22.38
N VAL A 692 -17.05 -16.26 -23.30
CA VAL A 692 -15.66 -15.79 -23.47
C VAL A 692 -15.65 -14.28 -23.48
N PHE A 693 -14.68 -13.68 -22.81
CA PHE A 693 -14.47 -12.23 -22.80
C PHE A 693 -13.47 -11.82 -23.88
N ILE A 694 -13.76 -10.72 -24.58
CA ILE A 694 -12.81 -10.03 -25.44
C ILE A 694 -12.24 -8.84 -24.67
N VAL A 695 -10.92 -8.81 -24.57
CA VAL A 695 -10.16 -7.92 -23.70
C VAL A 695 -9.26 -7.05 -24.56
N GLU A 696 -9.50 -5.75 -24.51
CA GLU A 696 -8.61 -4.74 -25.08
C GLU A 696 -7.35 -4.64 -24.23
N THR A 697 -6.21 -4.90 -24.84
CA THR A 697 -4.95 -5.14 -24.14
C THR A 697 -3.84 -4.28 -24.71
N SER A 698 -3.19 -3.49 -23.85
CA SER A 698 -1.96 -2.74 -24.18
C SER A 698 -0.73 -3.59 -23.84
N LEU A 699 -0.22 -4.32 -24.83
CA LEU A 699 0.91 -5.23 -24.65
C LEU A 699 2.28 -4.52 -24.61
N LYS A 700 2.39 -3.33 -25.24
CA LYS A 700 3.63 -2.53 -25.38
C LYS A 700 4.83 -3.41 -25.78
N ARG A 701 5.91 -3.46 -24.99
CA ARG A 701 7.09 -4.30 -25.29
C ARG A 701 6.84 -5.72 -24.80
N ILE A 702 6.77 -6.66 -25.73
CA ILE A 702 6.46 -8.08 -25.45
C ILE A 702 7.75 -8.89 -25.32
N LYS A 703 7.92 -9.62 -24.21
CA LYS A 703 8.95 -10.65 -24.08
C LYS A 703 8.41 -11.97 -24.62
N GLN A 704 8.97 -12.45 -25.72
CA GLN A 704 8.64 -13.79 -26.23
C GLN A 704 9.41 -14.87 -25.46
N VAL A 705 8.73 -15.96 -25.10
CA VAL A 705 9.28 -17.11 -24.37
C VAL A 705 8.81 -18.44 -24.97
N ASP A 706 9.70 -19.42 -25.02
CA ASP A 706 9.48 -20.78 -25.56
C ASP A 706 9.81 -21.90 -24.54
N ALA A 707 10.15 -21.50 -23.32
CA ALA A 707 10.45 -22.34 -22.16
C ALA A 707 9.88 -21.68 -20.90
N PRO A 708 9.55 -22.44 -19.84
CA PRO A 708 9.16 -21.86 -18.56
C PRO A 708 10.23 -20.86 -18.09
N GLY A 709 9.80 -19.66 -17.71
CA GLY A 709 10.68 -18.63 -17.17
C GLY A 709 10.80 -18.71 -15.65
N PRO A 710 11.59 -17.82 -15.01
CA PRO A 710 11.44 -17.58 -13.57
C PRO A 710 10.00 -17.13 -13.27
N HIS A 711 9.44 -17.52 -12.13
CA HIS A 711 8.11 -17.09 -11.70
C HIS A 711 8.08 -15.55 -11.53
N TRP A 712 7.51 -14.85 -12.51
CA TRP A 712 7.42 -13.40 -12.54
C TRP A 712 6.19 -12.89 -11.77
N THR A 713 6.38 -12.06 -10.75
CA THR A 713 5.26 -11.32 -10.13
C THR A 713 5.03 -9.96 -10.79
N THR A 714 5.97 -9.53 -11.64
CA THR A 714 5.93 -8.31 -12.45
C THR A 714 6.55 -8.61 -13.81
N ALA A 715 6.21 -7.82 -14.84
CA ALA A 715 6.79 -7.99 -16.17
C ALA A 715 8.34 -8.04 -16.13
N PRO A 716 8.99 -8.86 -16.98
CA PRO A 716 10.44 -8.92 -17.05
C PRO A 716 11.06 -7.55 -17.32
N ARG A 717 12.28 -7.31 -16.80
CA ARG A 717 13.00 -6.05 -17.01
C ARG A 717 13.02 -5.68 -18.50
N ASP A 718 12.67 -4.42 -18.80
CA ASP A 718 12.58 -3.84 -20.14
C ASP A 718 11.39 -4.29 -21.01
N PHE A 719 10.48 -5.11 -20.46
CA PHE A 719 9.26 -5.56 -21.11
C PHE A 719 8.04 -5.18 -20.26
N ASP A 720 6.89 -5.11 -20.92
CA ASP A 720 5.62 -4.72 -20.31
C ASP A 720 4.62 -5.91 -20.29
N SER A 721 4.86 -6.94 -21.09
CA SER A 721 4.08 -8.18 -21.12
C SER A 721 4.94 -9.37 -21.57
N VAL A 722 4.45 -10.58 -21.33
CA VAL A 722 5.08 -11.82 -21.80
C VAL A 722 4.16 -12.49 -22.81
N MET A 723 4.74 -13.03 -23.89
CA MET A 723 4.04 -13.89 -24.84
C MET A 723 4.72 -15.24 -24.89
N VAL A 724 3.97 -16.27 -24.55
CA VAL A 724 4.35 -17.67 -24.67
C VAL A 724 4.09 -18.08 -26.11
N CYS A 725 5.15 -18.50 -26.81
CA CYS A 725 5.06 -18.89 -28.21
C CYS A 725 4.44 -20.29 -28.33
N GLY A 726 3.23 -20.37 -28.87
CA GLY A 726 2.51 -21.61 -29.10
C GLY A 726 2.73 -22.22 -30.48
N ALA A 727 2.29 -23.47 -30.61
CA ALA A 727 2.26 -24.20 -31.86
C ALA A 727 1.19 -23.61 -32.80
N THR A 728 0.03 -23.29 -32.26
CA THR A 728 -1.13 -22.75 -32.98
C THR A 728 -1.22 -21.24 -32.83
N LYS A 729 -1.24 -20.52 -33.95
CA LYS A 729 -1.38 -19.05 -33.97
C LYS A 729 -2.18 -18.54 -35.17
N PRO A 730 -2.88 -17.40 -35.04
CA PRO A 730 -3.66 -16.80 -36.13
C PRO A 730 -2.73 -16.31 -37.24
N GLY A 731 -3.13 -16.53 -38.50
CA GLY A 731 -2.31 -16.17 -39.66
C GLY A 731 -2.26 -14.67 -39.98
N THR A 732 -3.18 -13.87 -39.45
CA THR A 732 -3.29 -12.42 -39.73
C THR A 732 -3.93 -11.66 -38.54
N THR A 733 -4.01 -10.33 -38.65
CA THR A 733 -4.80 -9.47 -37.75
C THR A 733 -5.65 -8.52 -38.57
N ARG A 734 -6.80 -8.09 -38.04
CA ARG A 734 -7.67 -7.08 -38.67
C ARG A 734 -8.10 -6.04 -37.64
N VAL A 735 -8.39 -4.82 -38.10
CA VAL A 735 -9.02 -3.81 -37.25
C VAL A 735 -10.53 -4.04 -37.27
N VAL A 736 -11.13 -4.31 -36.12
CA VAL A 736 -12.57 -4.53 -35.95
C VAL A 736 -13.02 -3.74 -34.73
N CYS A 737 -14.07 -2.93 -34.89
CA CYS A 737 -14.63 -2.09 -33.81
C CYS A 737 -13.58 -1.20 -33.08
N GLY A 738 -12.57 -0.71 -33.82
CA GLY A 738 -11.52 0.17 -33.29
C GLY A 738 -10.32 -0.55 -32.65
N GLY A 739 -10.33 -1.87 -32.51
CA GLY A 739 -9.22 -2.65 -31.97
C GLY A 739 -8.61 -3.65 -32.97
N VAL A 740 -7.35 -4.02 -32.78
CA VAL A 740 -6.68 -5.04 -33.61
C VAL A 740 -7.04 -6.43 -33.09
N ILE A 741 -7.88 -7.16 -33.80
CA ILE A 741 -8.28 -8.52 -33.46
C ILE A 741 -7.50 -9.55 -34.29
N PRO A 742 -7.02 -10.65 -33.71
CA PRO A 742 -6.42 -11.75 -34.45
C PRO A 742 -7.43 -12.45 -35.36
N THR A 743 -7.03 -12.73 -36.61
CA THR A 743 -7.90 -13.34 -37.64
C THR A 743 -7.16 -14.30 -38.57
N GLY A 744 -7.92 -15.04 -39.37
CA GLY A 744 -7.40 -15.88 -40.44
C GLY A 744 -7.15 -17.31 -39.97
N PRO A 745 -6.92 -18.24 -40.92
CA PRO A 745 -6.76 -19.65 -40.60
C PRO A 745 -5.61 -19.83 -39.62
N LEU A 746 -5.81 -20.72 -38.65
CA LEU A 746 -4.78 -21.05 -37.68
C LEU A 746 -3.60 -21.73 -38.41
N THR A 747 -2.42 -21.23 -38.14
CA THR A 747 -1.16 -21.80 -38.60
C THR A 747 -0.56 -22.65 -37.49
N TYR A 748 0.05 -23.77 -37.86
CA TYR A 748 0.63 -24.73 -36.93
C TYR A 748 2.15 -24.77 -37.12
N THR A 749 2.87 -24.59 -36.01
CA THR A 749 4.34 -24.58 -35.92
C THR A 749 4.77 -25.52 -34.80
N SER A 750 6.04 -25.94 -34.77
CA SER A 750 6.56 -26.75 -33.67
C SER A 750 6.80 -25.88 -32.42
N SER A 751 6.11 -26.18 -31.32
CA SER A 751 6.35 -25.58 -30.00
C SER A 751 6.04 -26.56 -28.88
N ARG A 752 6.59 -26.31 -27.69
CA ARG A 752 6.25 -27.00 -26.44
C ARG A 752 4.85 -26.63 -25.91
N TYR A 753 4.31 -25.50 -26.36
CA TYR A 753 2.99 -24.99 -25.95
C TYR A 753 2.00 -25.09 -27.10
N SER A 754 0.73 -25.36 -26.79
CA SER A 754 -0.29 -25.61 -27.81
C SER A 754 -0.71 -24.34 -28.54
N HIS A 755 -0.89 -23.22 -27.84
CA HIS A 755 -1.38 -21.95 -28.38
C HIS A 755 -0.56 -20.79 -27.83
N ASP A 756 -0.59 -19.65 -28.51
CA ASP A 756 -0.01 -18.43 -27.95
C ASP A 756 -0.81 -18.00 -26.71
N GLU A 757 -0.09 -17.70 -25.64
CA GLU A 757 -0.65 -17.15 -24.40
C GLU A 757 0.07 -15.86 -24.04
N PHE A 758 -0.70 -14.83 -23.67
CA PHE A 758 -0.20 -13.53 -23.28
C PHE A 758 -0.43 -13.35 -21.79
N VAL A 759 0.62 -12.92 -21.09
CA VAL A 759 0.58 -12.66 -19.66
C VAL A 759 0.86 -11.18 -19.42
N VAL A 760 -0.10 -10.54 -18.77
CA VAL A 760 -0.07 -9.13 -18.42
C VAL A 760 -0.04 -9.00 -16.90
N TYR A 761 0.90 -8.22 -16.37
CA TYR A 761 1.15 -8.16 -14.92
C TYR A 761 0.55 -6.91 -14.26
N ASP A 762 0.16 -5.91 -15.06
CA ASP A 762 -0.54 -4.71 -14.60
C ASP A 762 -2.00 -4.72 -15.08
N PRO A 763 -2.99 -4.79 -14.17
CA PRO A 763 -4.41 -4.71 -14.53
C PRO A 763 -4.78 -3.47 -15.34
N SER A 764 -4.02 -2.37 -15.24
CA SER A 764 -4.27 -1.15 -16.02
C SER A 764 -4.07 -1.33 -17.53
N GLN A 765 -3.38 -2.41 -17.94
CA GLN A 765 -3.14 -2.74 -19.34
C GLN A 765 -4.31 -3.50 -20.00
N VAL A 766 -5.31 -3.95 -19.24
CA VAL A 766 -6.44 -4.74 -19.77
C VAL A 766 -7.77 -4.05 -19.53
N HIS A 767 -8.67 -4.15 -20.51
CA HIS A 767 -10.02 -3.64 -20.41
C HIS A 767 -11.00 -4.59 -21.10
N VAL A 768 -11.96 -5.12 -20.34
CA VAL A 768 -12.97 -6.04 -20.89
C VAL A 768 -13.95 -5.24 -21.75
N ARG A 769 -13.97 -5.51 -23.06
CA ARG A 769 -14.79 -4.76 -24.02
C ARG A 769 -16.05 -5.48 -24.45
N TYR A 770 -15.95 -6.79 -24.63
CA TYR A 770 -17.06 -7.58 -25.14
C TYR A 770 -17.20 -8.89 -24.39
N VAL A 771 -18.43 -9.38 -24.37
CA VAL A 771 -18.82 -10.72 -23.94
C VAL A 771 -19.33 -11.47 -25.15
N VAL A 772 -18.79 -12.66 -25.40
CA VAL A 772 -19.25 -13.56 -26.46
C VAL A 772 -19.92 -14.75 -25.78
N THR A 773 -21.21 -14.95 -26.09
CA THR A 773 -21.96 -16.11 -25.63
C THR A 773 -22.02 -17.15 -26.74
N PHE A 774 -21.98 -18.42 -26.37
CA PHE A 774 -22.07 -19.54 -27.31
C PHE A 774 -22.87 -20.69 -26.75
N ALA A 775 -23.34 -21.56 -27.65
CA ALA A 775 -23.86 -22.88 -27.34
C ALA A 775 -22.78 -23.93 -27.62
N LEU A 776 -22.52 -24.83 -26.66
CA LEU A 776 -21.52 -25.90 -26.69
C LEU A 776 -22.05 -27.21 -27.27
#